data_AF-A0AA39YMD4-F1
#
_entry.id   AF-A0AA39YMD4-F1
#
_cell.length_a   1.000
_cell.length_b   1.000
_cell.length_c   1.000
_cell.angle_alpha   90.00
_cell.angle_beta   90.00
_cell.angle_gamma   90.00
#
_symmetry.space_group_name_H-M   'P 1'
#
loop_
_entity.id
_entity.type
_entity.pdbx_description
1 polymer ?
#
loop_
_entity_poly.entity_id
_entity_poly.type
_entity_poly.pdbx_seq_one_letter_code
_entity_poly.pdbx_strand_id
1 'polypeptide(L)'
;MRLQLPESAGPQAEAQQTALKQFAQKSSSLPFGQHVPLSSISGPTYLTAQTLVQQVAYALSDKVFAYSPETYDLDVALKEWQSQGEHNAFGYKTGVSALETRTGAGNVALGYIFSKDFDLSKRHIPQAIVASSSTLQQLRPALDQLSLLYSVANPLVAHVAAVDYAAGSSSGLVTDYSTSFTLAEELGLGLVSSASAYEIQHMSLFATLLASVLPTIHTYDGITVGRETTRVVDVMDKSGLLNNYNAILKATSSVEGKHSDNEGRAVRLLKAFNDEFGFDYKLFEYHGHEAPETVIVAFGTVEASLGAQVAQSLASNGVKVGLINVRVYRPFVEEVFLETLPKSVQTIAVLGQVHDVAAVSDESVHSALYSDVLAAVSFSAASAASVVDVKYAREEVWTPAKVGNLFAKFSTEAAQAALSISDASAQQFTFWNIDESVAVGAPVVLGQLYSKDSASNVTIRTGHDNLVQGGVVRTDIRKSSKSLEAAYSVDAADVAFVGDEKLLHEFDILNSLKTGGTLIAKIPGAKDDELEKHFPVGARKGLFGKKVNLFVLDPTASENVSEDAALESYLVQLSFLKVAEAGRFETLAHKLATLSGGSLDSIVKDVEKSLRQVQIPESWATIEPEVESISLPTDIKVNSFASFQKVDPEPPTLLKSWVEAAKGLAFKEAYGTKTALRPDLGVKTAIVHIKERRRLTPLDYDRNIFHIEFDLGDSGVKYDIGEALGIHAENDPKMVDEFIQWYGLNPDEIVEVPTREDPNVLENRTVYQALLQNVDIFGRPPKRFYESLAEFATDEKEKTALLALVTPDGAVEFKRRAEVDTVTFADILLEFKSAHPSFNDIVRIVSPMKRREYSIASSQKVTPNSVSLLIVTVGWVDAQGRDRFGQATRYLNSLSVGDPVTVSVKPSVMKLPPKTTAPIIMAGLGTGLAPFRAFVQERARQKQEGHEIGAVMLYMGARHQREEYLYGEEWEAYQDAGIITLLGRAFSRDQPEKIYIQDRMRQTIEDIRKAYLSEEGSFYLCGPTWPVPDVTAVLEEAIQEEAKAAGKKVDSRRVIEEFKEEGRYVLEVY
;
A
#
# COMPACT_ATOMS: atom_id res chain seq x y z
N MET A 1 27.26 61.82 28.88
CA MET A 1 28.10 61.78 30.10
C MET A 1 27.21 61.41 31.29
N ARG A 2 27.32 60.17 31.79
CA ARG A 2 26.79 59.59 33.06
C ARG A 2 26.70 58.07 32.82
N LEU A 3 27.74 57.33 33.17
CA LEU A 3 28.03 56.67 34.46
C LEU A 3 27.45 55.24 34.49
N GLN A 4 28.37 54.27 34.40
CA GLN A 4 28.19 52.83 34.62
C GLN A 4 27.74 52.51 36.05
N LEU A 5 27.04 51.39 36.21
CA LEU A 5 27.16 50.40 37.31
C LEU A 5 26.67 49.03 36.75
N PRO A 6 27.03 47.88 37.36
CA PRO A 6 27.73 46.79 36.69
C PRO A 6 26.88 45.55 36.37
N GLU A 7 27.42 44.71 35.49
CA GLU A 7 26.89 43.42 35.04
C GLU A 7 26.55 42.48 36.20
N SER A 8 25.28 42.07 36.25
CA SER A 8 24.80 40.89 36.96
C SER A 8 25.06 39.67 36.09
N ALA A 9 25.78 38.69 36.62
CA ALA A 9 25.91 37.36 36.02
C ALA A 9 24.51 36.76 35.79
N GLY A 10 24.12 36.64 34.52
CA GLY A 10 22.96 35.88 34.08
C GLY A 10 23.24 34.38 34.14
N PRO A 11 22.20 33.53 34.22
CA PRO A 11 22.34 32.10 34.44
C PRO A 11 23.07 31.43 33.27
N GLN A 12 23.78 30.35 33.59
CA GLN A 12 24.44 29.44 32.65
C GLN A 12 23.55 29.22 31.42
N ALA A 13 24.11 29.49 30.24
CA ALA A 13 23.54 29.04 29.00
C ALA A 13 23.44 27.51 29.07
N GLU A 14 22.24 26.99 29.29
CA GLU A 14 21.91 25.61 28.94
C GLU A 14 22.25 25.45 27.45
N ALA A 15 23.18 24.54 27.17
CA ALA A 15 23.46 24.12 25.82
C ALA A 15 22.16 23.55 25.24
N GLN A 16 21.51 24.29 24.34
CA GLN A 16 20.49 23.73 23.48
C GLN A 16 21.12 22.57 22.71
N GLN A 17 20.83 21.34 23.14
CA GLN A 17 21.05 20.16 22.30
C GLN A 17 20.13 20.33 21.09
N THR A 18 20.68 20.72 19.96
CA THR A 18 19.98 20.70 18.68
C THR A 18 19.53 19.27 18.42
N ALA A 19 18.22 19.05 18.28
CA ALA A 19 17.68 17.73 17.93
C ALA A 19 18.30 17.24 16.60
N LEU A 20 18.62 15.94 16.53
CA LEU A 20 19.22 15.32 15.35
C LEU A 20 18.27 15.40 14.15
N LYS A 21 18.80 15.74 12.97
CA LYS A 21 18.01 15.87 11.74
C LYS A 21 17.71 14.50 11.13
N GLN A 22 16.46 14.06 11.21
CA GLN A 22 16.00 12.89 10.47
C GLN A 22 16.10 13.12 8.95
N PHE A 23 16.65 12.13 8.24
CA PHE A 23 16.74 12.15 6.79
C PHE A 23 15.40 11.69 6.19
N ALA A 24 14.82 12.52 5.32
CA ALA A 24 13.65 12.16 4.53
C ALA A 24 14.00 12.24 3.04
N GLN A 25 13.94 11.11 2.34
CA GLN A 25 14.14 11.05 0.90
C GLN A 25 12.93 11.67 0.20
N LYS A 26 13.15 12.67 -0.66
CA LYS A 26 12.09 13.34 -1.42
C LYS A 26 11.72 12.56 -2.68
N SER A 27 12.73 12.15 -3.47
CA SER A 27 12.54 11.31 -4.65
C SER A 27 13.87 10.65 -5.04
N SER A 28 13.84 9.39 -5.48
CA SER A 28 15.04 8.70 -6.00
C SER A 28 15.54 9.27 -7.34
N SER A 29 14.76 10.13 -8.01
CA SER A 29 15.20 10.84 -9.23
C SER A 29 16.08 12.07 -8.94
N LEU A 30 16.28 12.40 -7.65
CA LEU A 30 17.07 13.55 -7.20
C LEU A 30 18.41 13.09 -6.62
N PRO A 31 19.46 13.95 -6.67
CA PRO A 31 20.78 13.61 -6.16
C PRO A 31 20.71 13.38 -4.65
N PHE A 32 21.11 12.19 -4.20
CA PHE A 32 20.97 11.75 -2.80
C PHE A 32 19.53 11.92 -2.24
N GLY A 33 18.52 11.90 -3.09
CA GLY A 33 17.14 12.04 -2.66
C GLY A 33 16.71 13.46 -2.25
N GLN A 34 17.50 14.50 -2.57
CA GLN A 34 17.28 15.86 -2.09
C GLN A 34 17.16 16.89 -3.22
N HIS A 35 16.37 17.94 -3.01
CA HIS A 35 16.25 19.04 -3.97
C HIS A 35 17.60 19.75 -4.16
N VAL A 36 17.87 20.16 -5.40
CA VAL A 36 19.08 20.88 -5.77
C VAL A 36 18.67 22.20 -6.45
N PRO A 37 19.06 23.37 -5.91
CA PRO A 37 18.80 24.65 -6.56
C PRO A 37 19.43 24.71 -7.94
N LEU A 38 18.73 25.28 -8.92
CA LEU A 38 19.21 25.38 -10.31
C LEU A 38 20.56 26.10 -10.40
N SER A 39 20.75 27.12 -9.55
CA SER A 39 21.99 27.90 -9.45
C SER A 39 23.20 27.12 -8.93
N SER A 40 22.99 25.98 -8.26
CA SER A 40 24.07 25.16 -7.71
C SER A 40 24.60 24.09 -8.68
N ILE A 41 23.92 23.91 -9.82
CA ILE A 41 24.30 22.91 -10.83
C ILE A 41 25.38 23.50 -11.73
N SER A 42 26.64 23.22 -11.39
CA SER A 42 27.81 23.64 -12.16
C SER A 42 29.05 22.84 -11.76
N GLY A 43 29.98 22.66 -12.70
CA GLY A 43 31.27 22.00 -12.47
C GLY A 43 31.15 20.61 -11.83
N PRO A 44 32.17 20.19 -11.05
CA PRO A 44 32.17 18.85 -10.46
C PRO A 44 31.12 18.68 -9.36
N THR A 45 29.98 18.10 -9.71
CA THR A 45 28.81 17.97 -8.83
C THR A 45 28.20 16.58 -8.93
N TYR A 46 27.64 16.11 -7.82
CA TYR A 46 26.88 14.85 -7.78
C TYR A 46 25.44 15.09 -8.21
N LEU A 47 25.04 14.43 -9.31
CA LEU A 47 23.74 14.60 -9.94
C LEU A 47 23.23 13.25 -10.45
N THR A 48 21.93 13.20 -10.72
CA THR A 48 21.32 12.13 -11.51
C THR A 48 21.23 12.56 -12.98
N ALA A 49 21.26 11.62 -13.93
CA ALA A 49 21.10 11.96 -15.34
C ALA A 49 19.77 12.65 -15.64
N GLN A 50 18.68 12.25 -14.96
CA GLN A 50 17.37 12.88 -15.13
C GLN A 50 17.35 14.36 -14.67
N THR A 51 18.05 14.70 -13.57
CA THR A 51 18.20 16.10 -13.12
C THR A 51 18.95 16.95 -14.16
N LEU A 52 19.99 16.41 -14.81
CA LEU A 52 20.73 17.10 -15.87
C LEU A 52 19.86 17.32 -17.13
N VAL A 53 19.05 16.33 -17.51
CA VAL A 53 18.08 16.47 -18.61
C VAL A 53 17.05 17.56 -18.30
N GLN A 54 16.49 17.55 -17.08
CA GLN A 54 15.57 18.59 -16.61
C GLN A 54 16.24 19.96 -16.58
N GLN A 55 17.52 20.06 -16.19
CA GLN A 55 18.27 21.32 -16.19
C GLN A 55 18.33 21.93 -17.59
N VAL A 56 18.68 21.14 -18.61
CA VAL A 56 18.73 21.61 -20.01
C VAL A 56 17.33 22.04 -20.47
N ALA A 57 16.31 21.21 -20.22
CA ALA A 57 14.93 21.52 -20.58
C ALA A 57 14.45 22.83 -19.93
N TYR A 58 14.70 23.02 -18.63
CA TYR A 58 14.30 24.23 -17.91
C TYR A 58 15.08 25.46 -18.34
N ALA A 59 16.41 25.33 -18.52
CA ALA A 59 17.29 26.44 -18.83
C ALA A 59 17.06 27.01 -20.24
N LEU A 60 16.80 26.13 -21.23
CA LEU A 60 16.77 26.49 -22.65
C LEU A 60 15.38 26.52 -23.28
N SER A 61 14.31 26.17 -22.55
CA SER A 61 12.95 26.20 -23.09
C SER A 61 12.14 27.40 -22.60
N ASP A 62 11.22 27.87 -23.43
CA ASP A 62 10.20 28.84 -23.02
C ASP A 62 9.10 28.16 -22.19
N LYS A 63 8.68 26.97 -22.63
CA LYS A 63 7.70 26.10 -21.97
C LYS A 63 8.21 24.67 -21.89
N VAL A 64 7.87 24.01 -20.78
CA VAL A 64 8.08 22.57 -20.59
C VAL A 64 6.74 21.90 -20.32
N PHE A 65 6.34 20.98 -21.18
CA PHE A 65 5.13 20.18 -21.02
C PHE A 65 5.54 18.81 -20.47
N ALA A 66 5.17 18.54 -19.23
CA ALA A 66 5.57 17.33 -18.54
C ALA A 66 4.37 16.42 -18.29
N TYR A 67 4.59 15.12 -18.47
CA TYR A 67 3.71 14.10 -17.91
C TYR A 67 4.58 13.08 -17.18
N SER A 68 4.38 13.02 -15.86
CA SER A 68 4.96 12.00 -15.01
C SER A 68 3.86 11.40 -14.13
N PRO A 69 3.63 10.08 -14.20
CA PRO A 69 2.93 9.38 -13.14
C PRO A 69 3.57 9.70 -11.78
N GLU A 70 2.79 9.68 -10.70
CA GLU A 70 3.28 10.02 -9.34
C GLU A 70 4.45 9.14 -8.90
N THR A 71 4.47 7.86 -9.30
CA THR A 71 5.58 6.97 -8.95
C THR A 71 6.82 7.19 -9.83
N TYR A 72 6.71 7.87 -10.97
CA TYR A 72 7.79 7.99 -11.96
C TYR A 72 8.67 9.23 -11.75
N ASP A 73 8.20 10.25 -11.04
CA ASP A 73 9.01 11.41 -10.65
C ASP A 73 9.86 12.06 -11.76
N LEU A 74 9.40 12.05 -13.02
CA LEU A 74 10.18 12.54 -14.17
C LEU A 74 10.39 14.06 -14.17
N ASP A 75 9.54 14.80 -13.45
CA ASP A 75 9.44 16.26 -13.49
C ASP A 75 9.63 16.94 -12.13
N VAL A 76 10.17 16.24 -11.13
CA VAL A 76 10.31 16.74 -9.75
C VAL A 76 11.20 17.98 -9.67
N ALA A 77 12.34 18.02 -10.37
CA ALA A 77 13.23 19.18 -10.34
C ALA A 77 12.62 20.38 -11.08
N LEU A 78 11.91 20.14 -12.19
CA LEU A 78 11.19 21.17 -12.93
C LEU A 78 10.12 21.86 -12.08
N LYS A 79 9.29 21.06 -11.40
CA LYS A 79 8.26 21.55 -10.47
C LYS A 79 8.88 22.37 -9.35
N GLU A 80 9.97 21.87 -8.77
CA GLU A 80 10.67 22.57 -7.69
C GLU A 80 11.21 23.93 -8.13
N TRP A 81 11.98 23.98 -9.22
CA TRP A 81 12.55 25.24 -9.72
C TRP A 81 11.49 26.25 -10.12
N GLN A 82 10.38 25.79 -10.73
CA GLN A 82 9.26 26.67 -11.04
C GLN A 82 8.62 27.24 -9.77
N SER A 83 8.39 26.41 -8.75
CA SER A 83 7.78 26.82 -7.48
C SER A 83 8.64 27.82 -6.70
N GLN A 84 9.98 27.64 -6.73
CA GLN A 84 10.95 28.57 -6.17
C GLN A 84 11.09 29.85 -7.00
N GLY A 85 10.53 29.88 -8.20
CA GLY A 85 10.60 31.02 -9.10
C GLY A 85 11.98 31.23 -9.73
N GLU A 86 12.77 30.15 -9.88
CA GLU A 86 14.08 30.18 -10.52
C GLU A 86 13.96 30.66 -11.97
N HIS A 87 14.83 31.59 -12.37
CA HIS A 87 14.85 32.07 -13.75
C HIS A 87 15.63 31.11 -14.65
N ASN A 88 15.16 30.91 -15.87
CA ASN A 88 15.87 30.22 -16.94
C ASN A 88 17.04 31.05 -17.48
N ALA A 89 17.72 30.54 -18.51
CA ALA A 89 18.91 31.19 -19.04
C ALA A 89 18.59 32.51 -19.76
N PHE A 90 17.38 32.65 -20.28
CA PHE A 90 16.87 33.88 -20.93
C PHE A 90 16.40 34.95 -19.92
N GLY A 91 16.50 34.70 -18.62
CA GLY A 91 16.24 35.69 -17.57
C GLY A 91 14.79 35.79 -17.10
N TYR A 92 13.92 34.84 -17.46
CA TYR A 92 12.53 34.76 -16.99
C TYR A 92 12.20 33.34 -16.50
N LYS A 93 11.03 33.12 -15.89
CA LYS A 93 10.63 31.79 -15.39
C LYS A 93 10.15 30.90 -16.55
N THR A 94 10.69 29.69 -16.68
CA THR A 94 10.17 28.71 -17.64
C THR A 94 8.80 28.25 -17.21
N GLY A 95 7.83 28.26 -18.13
CA GLY A 95 6.49 27.77 -17.83
C GLY A 95 6.47 26.25 -17.86
N VAL A 96 6.48 25.61 -16.70
CA VAL A 96 6.27 24.16 -16.57
C VAL A 96 4.77 23.89 -16.46
N SER A 97 4.26 23.00 -17.29
CA SER A 97 2.89 22.51 -17.29
C SER A 97 2.92 21.00 -17.10
N ALA A 98 2.85 20.57 -15.84
CA ALA A 98 2.70 19.17 -15.47
C ALA A 98 1.23 18.79 -15.61
N LEU A 99 0.90 17.87 -16.53
CA LEU A 99 -0.47 17.56 -16.88
C LEU A 99 -0.93 16.20 -16.35
N GLU A 100 -2.25 16.06 -16.18
CA GLU A 100 -2.88 14.88 -15.60
C GLU A 100 -2.95 13.70 -16.58
N THR A 101 -2.82 13.94 -17.89
CA THR A 101 -2.95 12.90 -18.92
C THR A 101 -1.81 12.93 -19.92
N ARG A 102 -1.42 11.74 -20.40
CA ARG A 102 -0.40 11.54 -21.45
C ARG A 102 -0.71 12.36 -22.70
N THR A 103 -1.96 12.29 -23.18
CA THR A 103 -2.43 13.02 -24.36
C THR A 103 -2.47 14.54 -24.12
N GLY A 104 -2.76 14.96 -22.88
CA GLY A 104 -2.76 16.37 -22.49
C GLY A 104 -1.41 17.02 -22.77
N ALA A 105 -0.29 16.36 -22.41
CA ALA A 105 1.06 16.92 -22.59
C ALA A 105 1.34 17.28 -24.05
N GLY A 106 0.93 16.42 -24.99
CA GLY A 106 1.08 16.67 -26.42
C GLY A 106 0.11 17.72 -26.95
N ASN A 107 -1.17 17.62 -26.58
CA ASN A 107 -2.19 18.53 -27.09
C ASN A 107 -2.00 19.97 -26.60
N VAL A 108 -1.54 20.16 -25.38
CA VAL A 108 -1.22 21.50 -24.86
C VAL A 108 0.06 22.05 -25.50
N ALA A 109 1.07 21.21 -25.74
CA ALA A 109 2.26 21.61 -26.51
C ALA A 109 1.88 22.10 -27.93
N LEU A 110 1.05 21.33 -28.62
CA LEU A 110 0.52 21.69 -29.94
C LEU A 110 -0.36 22.95 -29.88
N GLY A 111 -1.28 23.01 -28.91
CA GLY A 111 -2.19 24.15 -28.74
C GLY A 111 -1.50 25.45 -28.35
N TYR A 112 -0.36 25.37 -27.65
CA TYR A 112 0.39 26.56 -27.23
C TYR A 112 0.85 27.39 -28.43
N ILE A 113 1.20 26.77 -29.56
CA ILE A 113 1.58 27.47 -30.80
C ILE A 113 0.45 28.38 -31.32
N PHE A 114 -0.81 28.01 -31.04
CA PHE A 114 -2.00 28.74 -31.47
C PHE A 114 -2.61 29.61 -30.35
N SER A 115 -1.99 29.64 -29.17
CA SER A 115 -2.49 30.39 -28.02
C SER A 115 -2.29 31.89 -28.21
N LYS A 116 -3.17 32.70 -27.61
CA LYS A 116 -2.98 34.16 -27.51
C LYS A 116 -1.77 34.53 -26.65
N ASP A 117 -1.35 33.62 -25.77
CA ASP A 117 -0.19 33.77 -24.90
C ASP A 117 1.13 33.42 -25.62
N PHE A 118 1.06 33.00 -26.88
CA PHE A 118 2.23 32.70 -27.67
C PHE A 118 2.93 33.98 -28.12
N ASP A 119 4.10 34.24 -27.52
CA ASP A 119 4.93 35.38 -27.88
C ASP A 119 5.74 35.06 -29.15
N LEU A 120 5.33 35.66 -30.28
CA LEU A 120 6.02 35.52 -31.56
C LEU A 120 7.50 35.90 -31.51
N SER A 121 7.91 36.78 -30.58
CA SER A 121 9.32 37.12 -30.39
C SER A 121 10.15 35.94 -29.89
N LYS A 122 9.51 34.98 -29.20
CA LYS A 122 10.12 33.78 -28.63
C LYS A 122 10.02 32.54 -29.50
N ARG A 123 9.52 32.64 -30.73
CA ARG A 123 9.38 31.51 -31.68
C ARG A 123 10.67 30.74 -31.99
N HIS A 124 11.83 31.33 -31.69
CA HIS A 124 13.15 30.72 -31.89
C HIS A 124 13.71 30.04 -30.63
N ILE A 125 13.02 30.19 -29.50
CA ILE A 125 13.37 29.56 -28.22
C ILE A 125 12.72 28.17 -28.19
N PRO A 126 13.45 27.10 -27.83
CA PRO A 126 12.89 25.76 -27.74
C PRO A 126 11.64 25.61 -26.85
N GLN A 127 10.86 24.57 -27.14
CA GLN A 127 9.87 23.99 -26.24
C GLN A 127 10.25 22.54 -25.96
N ALA A 128 10.12 22.13 -24.71
CA ALA A 128 10.47 20.77 -24.30
C ALA A 128 9.24 19.98 -23.86
N ILE A 129 9.24 18.70 -24.19
CA ILE A 129 8.37 17.68 -23.57
C ILE A 129 9.26 16.82 -22.67
N VAL A 130 8.82 16.57 -21.43
CA VAL A 130 9.48 15.62 -20.52
C VAL A 130 8.48 14.51 -20.18
N ALA A 131 8.78 13.29 -20.61
CA ALA A 131 7.87 12.16 -20.48
C ALA A 131 8.61 10.81 -20.47
N SER A 132 7.88 9.73 -20.24
CA SER A 132 8.38 8.35 -20.42
C SER A 132 8.12 7.84 -21.85
N SER A 133 8.83 6.80 -22.27
CA SER A 133 8.57 6.10 -23.54
C SER A 133 7.13 5.60 -23.64
N SER A 134 6.53 5.14 -22.53
CA SER A 134 5.10 4.77 -22.46
C SER A 134 4.11 5.90 -22.84
N THR A 135 4.56 7.16 -22.77
CA THR A 135 3.75 8.34 -23.11
C THR A 135 3.82 8.63 -24.61
N LEU A 136 4.92 8.30 -25.28
CA LEU A 136 5.14 8.62 -26.69
C LEU A 136 4.03 8.09 -27.61
N GLN A 137 3.55 6.87 -27.39
CA GLN A 137 2.44 6.30 -28.18
C GLN A 137 1.18 7.18 -28.13
N GLN A 138 0.89 7.78 -26.98
CA GLN A 138 -0.27 8.66 -26.77
C GLN A 138 -0.02 10.07 -27.31
N LEU A 139 1.24 10.48 -27.42
CA LEU A 139 1.64 11.76 -28.00
C LEU A 139 1.67 11.73 -29.53
N ARG A 140 1.66 10.55 -30.16
CA ARG A 140 1.78 10.37 -31.61
C ARG A 140 0.92 11.36 -32.44
N PRO A 141 -0.39 11.55 -32.20
CA PRO A 141 -1.18 12.48 -33.02
C PRO A 141 -0.73 13.94 -32.89
N ALA A 142 -0.30 14.36 -31.70
CA ALA A 142 0.20 15.71 -31.48
C ALA A 142 1.60 15.89 -32.09
N LEU A 143 2.47 14.89 -31.94
CA LEU A 143 3.82 14.89 -32.52
C LEU A 143 3.79 14.87 -34.05
N ASP A 144 2.82 14.19 -34.66
CA ASP A 144 2.60 14.21 -36.11
C ASP A 144 2.24 15.62 -36.60
N GLN A 145 1.33 16.33 -35.92
CA GLN A 145 1.04 17.72 -36.29
C GLN A 145 2.22 18.65 -36.02
N LEU A 146 2.93 18.46 -34.91
CA LEU A 146 4.13 19.25 -34.59
C LEU A 146 5.26 19.01 -35.61
N SER A 147 5.41 17.79 -36.12
CA SER A 147 6.40 17.46 -37.15
C SER A 147 6.11 18.12 -38.50
N LEU A 148 4.85 18.49 -38.77
CA LEU A 148 4.46 19.26 -39.96
C LEU A 148 4.60 20.77 -39.76
N LEU A 149 4.51 21.26 -38.52
CA LEU A 149 4.49 22.69 -38.19
C LEU A 149 5.85 23.26 -37.76
N TYR A 150 6.89 22.43 -37.63
CA TYR A 150 8.18 22.85 -37.05
C TYR A 150 8.88 24.02 -37.77
N SER A 151 8.62 24.23 -39.06
CA SER A 151 9.17 25.36 -39.82
C SER A 151 8.56 26.72 -39.45
N VAL A 152 7.39 26.72 -38.79
CA VAL A 152 6.62 27.91 -38.40
C VAL A 152 6.37 28.00 -36.90
N ALA A 153 6.88 27.05 -36.12
CA ALA A 153 6.73 26.95 -34.67
C ALA A 153 8.11 26.94 -33.97
N ASN A 154 8.10 26.82 -32.64
CA ASN A 154 9.32 26.67 -31.85
C ASN A 154 10.03 25.35 -32.16
N PRO A 155 11.37 25.32 -32.07
CA PRO A 155 12.12 24.06 -32.01
C PRO A 155 11.55 23.16 -30.91
N LEU A 156 11.15 21.94 -31.27
CA LEU A 156 10.56 20.99 -30.33
C LEU A 156 11.53 19.87 -30.01
N VAL A 157 11.80 19.68 -28.72
CA VAL A 157 12.57 18.54 -28.21
C VAL A 157 11.73 17.74 -27.20
N ALA A 158 11.67 16.43 -27.36
CA ALA A 158 11.06 15.52 -26.39
C ALA A 158 12.18 14.77 -25.66
N HIS A 159 12.40 15.11 -24.39
CA HIS A 159 13.31 14.36 -23.53
C HIS A 159 12.54 13.20 -22.87
N VAL A 160 12.87 11.99 -23.30
CA VAL A 160 12.16 10.75 -23.01
C VAL A 160 13.03 9.86 -22.13
N ALA A 161 12.55 9.60 -20.92
CA ALA A 161 13.09 8.50 -20.12
C ALA A 161 12.56 7.19 -20.72
N ALA A 162 13.45 6.33 -21.20
CA ALA A 162 13.11 5.00 -21.68
C ALA A 162 12.71 4.13 -20.48
N VAL A 163 11.40 4.10 -20.20
CA VAL A 163 10.80 3.34 -19.13
C VAL A 163 9.31 3.12 -19.43
N ASP A 164 8.88 1.87 -19.31
CA ASP A 164 7.50 1.42 -19.48
C ASP A 164 7.19 0.29 -18.48
N TYR A 165 5.95 -0.18 -18.45
CA TYR A 165 5.55 -1.40 -17.74
C TYR A 165 5.28 -2.52 -18.73
N ALA A 166 5.87 -3.71 -18.48
CA ALA A 166 5.55 -4.90 -19.26
C ALA A 166 4.25 -5.54 -18.76
N ALA A 167 3.12 -5.17 -19.37
CA ALA A 167 1.81 -5.71 -19.03
C ALA A 167 1.75 -7.24 -19.17
N GLY A 168 1.30 -7.94 -18.12
CA GLY A 168 1.16 -9.40 -18.14
C GLY A 168 2.45 -10.18 -17.86
N SER A 169 3.57 -9.51 -17.54
CA SER A 169 4.80 -10.16 -17.06
C SER A 169 5.02 -9.89 -15.57
N SER A 170 5.82 -10.75 -14.93
CA SER A 170 6.29 -10.52 -13.54
C SER A 170 7.53 -9.61 -13.49
N SER A 171 7.86 -8.94 -14.60
CA SER A 171 9.13 -8.23 -14.77
C SER A 171 9.10 -6.79 -14.25
N GLY A 172 7.91 -6.20 -14.08
CA GLY A 172 7.77 -4.85 -13.53
C GLY A 172 8.09 -3.75 -14.54
N LEU A 173 9.01 -2.84 -14.18
CA LEU A 173 9.48 -1.76 -15.03
C LEU A 173 10.46 -2.31 -16.07
N VAL A 174 10.32 -1.84 -17.32
CA VAL A 174 11.17 -2.24 -18.45
C VAL A 174 11.71 -1.03 -19.20
N THR A 175 12.93 -1.14 -19.73
CA THR A 175 13.53 -0.07 -20.53
C THR A 175 13.05 -0.21 -21.98
N ASP A 176 12.25 0.75 -22.46
CA ASP A 176 11.67 0.71 -23.81
C ASP A 176 12.25 1.79 -24.73
N TYR A 177 13.16 1.38 -25.62
CA TYR A 177 13.64 2.19 -26.73
C TYR A 177 12.84 1.96 -28.01
N SER A 178 12.20 0.78 -28.16
CA SER A 178 11.44 0.38 -29.35
C SER A 178 10.34 1.36 -29.75
N THR A 179 9.68 1.97 -28.76
CA THR A 179 8.68 3.02 -29.01
C THR A 179 9.31 4.28 -29.62
N SER A 180 10.48 4.71 -29.13
CA SER A 180 11.21 5.87 -29.67
C SER A 180 11.68 5.62 -31.10
N PHE A 181 12.14 4.41 -31.41
CA PHE A 181 12.48 3.98 -32.77
C PHE A 181 11.29 4.16 -33.72
N THR A 182 10.18 3.49 -33.39
CA THR A 182 8.98 3.45 -34.23
C THR A 182 8.43 4.85 -34.49
N LEU A 183 8.32 5.69 -33.46
CA LEU A 183 7.80 7.05 -33.64
C LEU A 183 8.73 7.95 -34.44
N ALA A 184 10.05 7.87 -34.20
CA ALA A 184 11.01 8.69 -34.92
C ALA A 184 11.01 8.36 -36.41
N GLU A 185 10.88 7.08 -36.76
CA GLU A 185 10.75 6.62 -38.14
C GLU A 185 9.41 7.06 -38.77
N GLU A 186 8.27 6.76 -38.15
CA GLU A 186 6.95 7.04 -38.70
C GLU A 186 6.69 8.53 -38.94
N LEU A 187 7.19 9.39 -38.04
CA LEU A 187 6.91 10.83 -38.05
C LEU A 187 8.07 11.68 -38.60
N GLY A 188 9.18 11.05 -38.97
CA GLY A 188 10.39 11.72 -39.46
C GLY A 188 11.06 12.63 -38.41
N LEU A 189 11.07 12.20 -37.15
CA LEU A 189 11.69 12.94 -36.04
C LEU A 189 13.18 12.59 -35.92
N GLY A 190 13.97 13.52 -35.37
CA GLY A 190 15.32 13.21 -34.92
C GLY A 190 15.28 12.25 -33.72
N LEU A 191 16.28 11.38 -33.59
CA LEU A 191 16.44 10.49 -32.44
C LEU A 191 17.89 10.47 -31.98
N VAL A 192 18.11 10.95 -30.76
CA VAL A 192 19.42 11.02 -30.09
C VAL A 192 19.36 10.19 -28.81
N SER A 193 20.36 9.34 -28.58
CA SER A 193 20.54 8.60 -27.33
C SER A 193 21.74 9.13 -26.56
N SER A 194 21.65 9.10 -25.23
CA SER A 194 22.83 9.25 -24.37
C SER A 194 23.36 7.89 -23.95
N ALA A 195 24.67 7.66 -24.09
CA ALA A 195 25.32 6.41 -23.72
C ALA A 195 25.66 6.34 -22.21
N SER A 196 25.83 7.46 -21.52
CA SER A 196 26.13 7.47 -20.08
C SER A 196 25.66 8.74 -19.37
N ALA A 197 25.67 8.72 -18.04
CA ALA A 197 25.37 9.88 -17.20
C ALA A 197 26.38 11.03 -17.39
N TYR A 198 27.59 10.74 -17.89
CA TYR A 198 28.65 11.73 -18.08
C TYR A 198 28.40 12.61 -19.32
N GLU A 199 27.80 12.07 -20.38
CA GLU A 199 27.48 12.82 -21.60
C GLU A 199 26.02 13.30 -21.68
N ILE A 200 25.17 12.93 -20.71
CA ILE A 200 23.72 13.18 -20.75
C ILE A 200 23.36 14.67 -20.91
N GLN A 201 24.12 15.58 -20.27
CA GLN A 201 23.88 17.02 -20.39
C GLN A 201 24.23 17.50 -21.81
N HIS A 202 25.33 16.98 -22.36
CA HIS A 202 25.79 17.30 -23.72
C HIS A 202 24.80 16.80 -24.77
N MET A 203 24.31 15.57 -24.63
CA MET A 203 23.39 14.97 -25.60
C MET A 203 21.98 15.55 -25.48
N SER A 204 21.54 15.92 -24.29
CA SER A 204 20.32 16.72 -24.10
C SER A 204 20.43 18.09 -24.78
N LEU A 205 21.57 18.78 -24.63
CA LEU A 205 21.85 20.04 -25.32
C LEU A 205 21.91 19.86 -26.84
N PHE A 206 22.59 18.82 -27.32
CA PHE A 206 22.70 18.50 -28.74
C PHE A 206 21.33 18.18 -29.36
N ALA A 207 20.48 17.42 -28.68
CA ALA A 207 19.11 17.16 -29.13
C ALA A 207 18.27 18.44 -29.17
N THR A 208 18.45 19.34 -28.20
CA THR A 208 17.80 20.66 -28.18
C THR A 208 18.28 21.56 -29.32
N LEU A 209 19.54 21.43 -29.74
CA LEU A 209 20.08 22.08 -30.93
C LEU A 209 19.53 21.43 -32.21
N LEU A 210 19.46 20.11 -32.27
CA LEU A 210 18.95 19.36 -33.44
C LEU A 210 17.46 19.64 -33.68
N ALA A 211 16.70 19.98 -32.62
CA ALA A 211 15.34 20.47 -32.70
C ALA A 211 15.17 21.71 -33.62
N SER A 212 16.24 22.47 -33.87
CA SER A 212 16.24 23.59 -34.83
C SER A 212 16.28 23.14 -36.30
N VAL A 213 16.70 21.89 -36.55
CA VAL A 213 16.75 21.25 -37.87
C VAL A 213 15.47 20.46 -38.12
N LEU A 214 15.06 19.64 -37.15
CA LEU A 214 13.85 18.83 -37.16
C LEU A 214 13.43 18.50 -35.71
N PRO A 215 12.14 18.37 -35.40
CA PRO A 215 11.71 17.96 -34.06
C PRO A 215 12.40 16.68 -33.63
N THR A 216 12.89 16.64 -32.39
CA THR A 216 13.85 15.62 -31.97
C THR A 216 13.42 14.95 -30.66
N ILE A 217 13.53 13.62 -30.61
CA ILE A 217 13.45 12.81 -29.40
C ILE A 217 14.87 12.61 -28.86
N HIS A 218 15.08 12.96 -27.59
CA HIS A 218 16.24 12.58 -26.82
C HIS A 218 15.84 11.45 -25.88
N THR A 219 16.43 10.26 -26.02
CA THR A 219 16.12 9.10 -25.19
C THR A 219 17.30 8.69 -24.32
N TYR A 220 17.02 8.19 -23.13
CA TYR A 220 18.03 7.67 -22.20
C TYR A 220 17.39 6.65 -21.26
N ASP A 221 18.17 5.73 -20.69
CA ASP A 221 17.67 4.75 -19.72
C ASP A 221 17.04 5.43 -18.50
N GLY A 222 15.74 5.20 -18.29
CA GLY A 222 14.98 5.81 -17.20
C GLY A 222 15.04 5.06 -15.88
N ILE A 223 15.47 3.78 -15.89
CA ILE A 223 15.41 2.89 -14.73
C ILE A 223 16.70 2.95 -13.89
N THR A 224 17.85 2.87 -14.54
CA THR A 224 19.17 2.78 -13.90
C THR A 224 19.91 4.10 -14.01
N VAL A 225 20.34 4.48 -15.22
CA VAL A 225 21.21 5.66 -15.42
C VAL A 225 20.47 6.96 -15.11
N GLY A 226 19.18 7.03 -15.42
CA GLY A 226 18.32 8.17 -15.10
C GLY A 226 18.36 8.58 -13.64
N ARG A 227 18.50 7.61 -12.72
CA ARG A 227 18.28 7.77 -11.27
C ARG A 227 19.51 7.52 -10.42
N GLU A 228 20.56 6.96 -11.00
CA GLU A 228 21.85 6.82 -10.34
C GLU A 228 22.42 8.19 -9.97
N THR A 229 22.79 8.39 -8.70
CA THR A 229 23.55 9.57 -8.30
C THR A 229 25.03 9.29 -8.55
N THR A 230 25.64 10.06 -9.45
CA THR A 230 27.07 9.98 -9.78
C THR A 230 27.70 11.36 -9.88
N ARG A 231 29.03 11.43 -9.80
CA ARG A 231 29.77 12.69 -9.93
C ARG A 231 30.03 12.99 -11.39
N VAL A 232 29.48 14.09 -11.90
CA VAL A 232 29.75 14.60 -13.25
C VAL A 232 30.66 15.82 -13.13
N VAL A 233 31.73 15.90 -13.93
CA VAL A 233 32.85 16.84 -13.72
C VAL A 233 32.67 18.14 -14.48
N ASP A 234 32.14 18.05 -15.69
CA ASP A 234 32.06 19.07 -16.74
C ASP A 234 30.65 19.66 -16.88
N VAL A 235 29.85 19.63 -15.81
CA VAL A 235 28.49 20.16 -15.80
C VAL A 235 28.50 21.67 -16.08
N MET A 236 27.83 22.07 -17.15
CA MET A 236 27.59 23.47 -17.45
C MET A 236 26.55 24.07 -16.50
N ASP A 237 26.79 25.32 -16.10
CA ASP A 237 25.78 26.14 -15.45
C ASP A 237 24.76 26.65 -16.49
N LYS A 238 23.71 27.28 -15.99
CA LYS A 238 22.64 27.85 -16.82
C LYS A 238 23.14 28.85 -17.87
N SER A 239 24.12 29.68 -17.52
CA SER A 239 24.68 30.70 -18.43
C SER A 239 25.54 30.05 -19.51
N GLY A 240 26.36 29.06 -19.14
CA GLY A 240 27.15 28.26 -20.06
C GLY A 240 26.28 27.53 -21.08
N LEU A 241 25.19 26.90 -20.64
CA LEU A 241 24.23 26.24 -21.55
C LEU A 241 23.73 27.18 -22.65
N LEU A 242 23.30 28.39 -22.29
CA LEU A 242 22.78 29.37 -23.26
C LEU A 242 23.87 29.94 -24.17
N ASN A 243 25.04 30.26 -23.60
CA ASN A 243 26.15 30.79 -24.39
C ASN A 243 26.59 29.81 -25.47
N ASN A 244 26.78 28.54 -25.10
CA ASN A 244 27.18 27.48 -26.03
C ASN A 244 26.06 27.17 -27.03
N TYR A 245 24.79 27.11 -26.58
CA TYR A 245 23.64 26.95 -27.47
C TYR A 245 23.63 28.01 -28.59
N ASN A 246 23.77 29.29 -28.22
CA ASN A 246 23.79 30.39 -29.17
C ASN A 246 25.03 30.39 -30.06
N ALA A 247 26.20 30.04 -29.53
CA ALA A 247 27.45 29.95 -30.29
C ALA A 247 27.34 28.91 -31.41
N ILE A 248 26.82 27.71 -31.09
CA ILE A 248 26.68 26.61 -32.04
C ILE A 248 25.63 26.92 -33.12
N LEU A 249 24.49 27.51 -32.75
CA LEU A 249 23.48 27.96 -33.73
C LEU A 249 24.03 29.04 -34.67
N LYS A 250 24.85 29.96 -34.15
CA LYS A 250 25.48 30.99 -34.97
C LYS A 250 26.52 30.40 -35.93
N ALA A 251 27.32 29.44 -35.49
CA ALA A 251 28.31 28.76 -36.32
C ALA A 251 27.63 28.01 -37.48
N THR A 252 26.52 27.34 -37.22
CA THR A 252 25.80 26.52 -38.21
C THR A 252 24.95 27.33 -39.19
N SER A 253 24.32 28.42 -38.76
CA SER A 253 23.50 29.29 -39.63
C SER A 253 24.32 30.06 -40.70
N SER A 254 25.60 30.33 -40.44
CA SER A 254 26.48 31.03 -41.39
C SER A 254 26.89 30.21 -42.63
N VAL A 255 26.59 28.91 -42.64
CA VAL A 255 27.04 27.92 -43.65
C VAL A 255 25.87 27.35 -44.48
N GLU A 256 24.67 27.92 -44.37
CA GLU A 256 23.47 27.43 -45.07
C GLU A 256 23.57 27.57 -46.61
N GLY A 257 24.04 26.52 -47.27
CA GLY A 257 23.81 26.31 -48.70
C GLY A 257 22.34 25.96 -48.97
N LYS A 258 21.76 26.48 -50.06
CA LYS A 258 20.36 26.28 -50.50
C LYS A 258 19.91 24.81 -50.71
N HIS A 259 20.79 23.82 -50.50
CA HIS A 259 20.56 22.42 -50.89
C HIS A 259 20.96 21.37 -49.83
N SER A 260 21.16 21.73 -48.56
CA SER A 260 21.45 20.72 -47.53
C SER A 260 20.19 20.11 -46.93
N ASP A 261 20.06 18.80 -47.05
CA ASP A 261 19.11 17.94 -46.34
C ASP A 261 19.37 17.88 -44.82
N ASN A 262 18.50 17.16 -44.10
CA ASN A 262 18.57 17.04 -42.64
C ASN A 262 19.81 16.28 -42.18
N GLU A 263 20.27 15.28 -42.94
CA GLU A 263 21.49 14.51 -42.66
C GLU A 263 22.73 15.40 -42.67
N GLY A 264 22.94 16.17 -43.74
CA GLY A 264 24.06 17.11 -43.83
C GLY A 264 24.00 18.21 -42.77
N ARG A 265 22.80 18.62 -42.34
CA ARG A 265 22.62 19.57 -41.23
C ARG A 265 22.99 18.95 -39.88
N ALA A 266 22.58 17.71 -39.61
CA ALA A 266 22.91 17.01 -38.37
C ALA A 266 24.42 16.81 -38.22
N VAL A 267 25.12 16.39 -39.28
CA VAL A 267 26.58 16.23 -39.28
C VAL A 267 27.31 17.55 -39.02
N ARG A 268 26.89 18.64 -39.68
CA ARG A 268 27.48 19.97 -39.44
C ARG A 268 27.21 20.48 -38.03
N LEU A 269 26.02 20.20 -37.50
CA LEU A 269 25.66 20.59 -36.13
C LEU A 269 26.52 19.87 -35.11
N LEU A 270 26.73 18.56 -35.26
CA LEU A 270 27.60 17.80 -34.36
C LEU A 270 29.06 18.25 -34.47
N LYS A 271 29.52 18.58 -35.68
CA LYS A 271 30.85 19.16 -35.87
C LYS A 271 30.99 20.49 -35.12
N ALA A 272 30.06 21.41 -35.28
CA ALA A 272 30.08 22.69 -34.57
C ALA A 272 29.98 22.51 -33.04
N PHE A 273 29.21 21.51 -32.59
CA PHE A 273 29.14 21.12 -31.18
C PHE A 273 30.51 20.67 -30.66
N ASN A 274 31.18 19.76 -31.37
CA ASN A 274 32.52 19.30 -31.04
C ASN A 274 33.57 20.42 -31.06
N ASP A 275 33.51 21.31 -32.05
CA ASP A 275 34.41 22.45 -32.18
C ASP A 275 34.28 23.44 -30.99
N GLU A 276 33.07 23.62 -30.46
CA GLU A 276 32.81 24.51 -29.29
C GLU A 276 33.33 23.90 -27.99
N PHE A 277 33.10 22.61 -27.77
CA PHE A 277 33.43 21.95 -26.50
C PHE A 277 34.80 21.27 -26.47
N GLY A 278 35.42 21.05 -27.62
CA GLY A 278 36.66 20.27 -27.75
C GLY A 278 36.46 18.76 -27.55
N PHE A 279 35.23 18.26 -27.70
CA PHE A 279 34.93 16.83 -27.70
C PHE A 279 35.02 16.24 -29.11
N ASP A 280 34.98 14.91 -29.22
CA ASP A 280 34.95 14.20 -30.51
C ASP A 280 33.76 13.23 -30.60
N TYR A 281 32.56 13.71 -30.24
CA TYR A 281 31.35 12.90 -30.37
C TYR A 281 31.09 12.55 -31.83
N LYS A 282 30.73 11.28 -32.09
CA LYS A 282 30.33 10.79 -33.41
C LYS A 282 28.86 10.38 -33.41
N LEU A 283 28.24 10.38 -34.60
CA LEU A 283 26.90 9.82 -34.80
C LEU A 283 26.90 8.33 -34.50
N PHE A 284 27.96 7.64 -34.96
CA PHE A 284 28.28 6.24 -34.71
C PHE A 284 29.69 6.17 -34.14
N GLU A 285 29.86 5.57 -32.96
CA GLU A 285 31.15 5.52 -32.28
C GLU A 285 31.65 4.08 -32.16
N TYR A 286 32.87 3.83 -32.66
CA TYR A 286 33.48 2.50 -32.64
C TYR A 286 34.33 2.27 -31.38
N HIS A 287 34.17 1.10 -30.76
CA HIS A 287 34.98 0.64 -29.64
C HIS A 287 35.40 -0.81 -29.85
N GLY A 288 36.67 -1.14 -29.58
CA GLY A 288 37.16 -2.52 -29.62
C GLY A 288 38.45 -2.67 -30.41
N HIS A 289 38.67 -3.86 -30.95
CA HIS A 289 39.91 -4.22 -31.64
C HIS A 289 40.10 -3.39 -32.93
N GLU A 290 41.32 -3.03 -33.35
CA GLU A 290 41.53 -2.24 -34.58
C GLU A 290 41.10 -2.97 -35.87
N ALA A 291 41.17 -4.30 -35.84
CA ALA A 291 40.76 -5.18 -36.94
C ALA A 291 39.80 -6.27 -36.42
N PRO A 292 38.53 -5.94 -36.11
CA PRO A 292 37.55 -6.90 -35.62
C PRO A 292 37.08 -7.84 -36.75
N GLU A 293 36.72 -9.07 -36.40
CA GLU A 293 36.02 -10.01 -37.29
C GLU A 293 34.49 -9.89 -37.11
N THR A 294 34.06 -9.64 -35.87
CA THR A 294 32.65 -9.37 -35.53
C THR A 294 32.51 -8.00 -34.88
N VAL A 295 31.51 -7.23 -35.32
CA VAL A 295 31.11 -5.97 -34.70
C VAL A 295 29.66 -6.05 -34.26
N ILE A 296 29.38 -5.67 -33.02
CA ILE A 296 28.02 -5.51 -32.50
C ILE A 296 27.57 -4.07 -32.72
N VAL A 297 26.37 -3.83 -33.24
CA VAL A 297 25.77 -2.49 -33.34
C VAL A 297 24.72 -2.37 -32.25
N ALA A 298 24.87 -1.39 -31.36
CA ALA A 298 23.99 -1.20 -30.21
C ALA A 298 23.46 0.23 -30.13
N PHE A 299 22.22 0.34 -29.66
CA PHE A 299 21.55 1.60 -29.33
C PHE A 299 20.94 1.47 -27.94
N GLY A 300 20.91 2.60 -27.22
CA GLY A 300 20.46 2.66 -25.83
C GLY A 300 21.58 3.19 -24.93
N THR A 301 21.29 3.36 -23.66
CA THR A 301 22.27 3.86 -22.68
C THR A 301 23.10 2.70 -22.12
N VAL A 302 22.44 1.72 -21.50
CA VAL A 302 23.11 0.61 -20.80
C VAL A 302 23.77 -0.34 -21.81
N GLU A 303 23.08 -0.64 -22.90
CA GLU A 303 23.56 -1.50 -23.99
C GLU A 303 24.85 -0.95 -24.60
N ALA A 304 24.89 0.35 -24.88
CA ALA A 304 26.03 1.03 -25.48
C ALA A 304 27.22 1.14 -24.50
N SER A 305 26.98 1.58 -23.25
CA SER A 305 28.06 1.72 -22.27
C SER A 305 28.65 0.37 -21.86
N LEU A 306 27.82 -0.62 -21.48
CA LEU A 306 28.33 -1.95 -21.11
C LEU A 306 28.93 -2.68 -22.30
N GLY A 307 28.30 -2.58 -23.47
CA GLY A 307 28.86 -3.08 -24.72
C GLY A 307 30.28 -2.58 -24.92
N ALA A 308 30.50 -1.27 -24.76
CA ALA A 308 31.79 -0.64 -25.08
C ALA A 308 32.86 -1.09 -24.10
N GLN A 309 32.53 -1.14 -22.82
CA GLN A 309 33.43 -1.62 -21.76
C GLN A 309 33.83 -3.09 -21.98
N VAL A 310 32.87 -3.96 -22.30
CA VAL A 310 33.13 -5.38 -22.59
C VAL A 310 33.98 -5.54 -23.85
N ALA A 311 33.63 -4.84 -24.92
CA ALA A 311 34.36 -4.89 -26.19
C ALA A 311 35.82 -4.44 -26.02
N GLN A 312 36.06 -3.35 -25.27
CA GLN A 312 37.41 -2.86 -24.97
C GLN A 312 38.20 -3.84 -24.08
N SER A 313 37.57 -4.45 -23.08
CA SER A 313 38.19 -5.45 -22.22
C SER A 313 38.61 -6.69 -23.03
N LEU A 314 37.71 -7.20 -23.88
CA LEU A 314 38.01 -8.34 -24.77
C LEU A 314 39.09 -7.99 -25.80
N ALA A 315 39.01 -6.80 -26.41
CA ALA A 315 40.02 -6.33 -27.36
C ALA A 315 41.41 -6.19 -26.74
N SER A 316 41.48 -5.74 -25.47
CA SER A 316 42.74 -5.66 -24.72
C SER A 316 43.36 -7.05 -24.46
N ASN A 317 42.54 -8.10 -24.46
CA ASN A 317 42.97 -9.50 -24.42
C ASN A 317 43.24 -10.09 -25.81
N GLY A 318 43.26 -9.28 -26.87
CA GLY A 318 43.54 -9.68 -28.24
C GLY A 318 42.35 -10.28 -29.00
N VAL A 319 41.16 -10.31 -28.39
CA VAL A 319 39.96 -10.86 -29.03
C VAL A 319 39.47 -9.88 -30.10
N LYS A 320 39.30 -10.36 -31.33
CA LYS A 320 38.94 -9.53 -32.51
C LYS A 320 37.45 -9.20 -32.58
N VAL A 321 36.94 -8.54 -31.56
CA VAL A 321 35.56 -8.06 -31.51
C VAL A 321 35.52 -6.54 -31.39
N GLY A 322 34.41 -5.96 -31.82
CA GLY A 322 34.13 -4.54 -31.66
C GLY A 322 32.65 -4.25 -31.43
N LEU A 323 32.37 -3.00 -31.14
CA LEU A 323 31.05 -2.45 -30.93
C LEU A 323 30.95 -1.10 -31.64
N ILE A 324 29.80 -0.84 -32.27
CA ILE A 324 29.40 0.48 -32.73
C ILE A 324 28.22 0.95 -31.88
N ASN A 325 28.43 2.06 -31.17
CA ASN A 325 27.40 2.76 -30.43
C ASN A 325 26.68 3.74 -31.36
N VAL A 326 25.37 3.59 -31.48
CA VAL A 326 24.52 4.50 -32.26
C VAL A 326 24.04 5.63 -31.33
N ARG A 327 24.63 6.81 -31.50
CA ARG A 327 24.29 8.00 -30.69
C ARG A 327 23.21 8.85 -31.36
N VAL A 328 23.33 9.08 -32.66
CA VAL A 328 22.31 9.75 -33.48
C VAL A 328 21.74 8.72 -34.45
N TYR A 329 20.54 8.24 -34.16
CA TYR A 329 19.87 7.23 -34.98
C TYR A 329 19.02 7.85 -36.10
N ARG A 330 18.36 8.99 -35.82
CA ARG A 330 17.65 9.76 -36.85
C ARG A 330 18.12 11.22 -36.86
N PRO A 331 18.44 11.79 -38.04
CA PRO A 331 18.50 11.11 -39.34
C PRO A 331 19.65 10.07 -39.39
N PHE A 332 19.44 8.93 -40.05
CA PHE A 332 20.42 7.84 -40.13
C PHE A 332 21.39 8.10 -41.28
N VAL A 333 22.58 8.63 -40.99
CA VAL A 333 23.55 9.01 -42.02
C VAL A 333 24.35 7.80 -42.47
N GLU A 334 23.88 7.10 -43.50
CA GLU A 334 24.43 5.83 -43.98
C GLU A 334 25.94 5.92 -44.30
N GLU A 335 26.38 7.00 -44.95
CA GLU A 335 27.79 7.20 -45.31
C GLU A 335 28.69 7.21 -44.07
N VAL A 336 28.27 7.92 -43.01
CA VAL A 336 29.04 8.01 -41.75
C VAL A 336 29.03 6.66 -41.02
N PHE A 337 27.92 5.91 -41.06
CA PHE A 337 27.87 4.55 -40.51
C PHE A 337 28.85 3.61 -41.21
N LEU A 338 28.86 3.61 -42.54
CA LEU A 338 29.76 2.79 -43.35
C LEU A 338 31.23 3.16 -43.16
N GLU A 339 31.55 4.45 -43.00
CA GLU A 339 32.90 4.92 -42.68
C GLU A 339 33.38 4.48 -41.29
N THR A 340 32.44 4.30 -40.36
CA THR A 340 32.74 3.87 -38.99
C THR A 340 33.05 2.36 -38.92
N LEU A 341 32.56 1.56 -39.86
CA LEU A 341 32.80 0.11 -39.91
C LEU A 341 34.25 -0.22 -40.30
N PRO A 342 35.01 -0.95 -39.47
CA PRO A 342 36.34 -1.40 -39.85
C PRO A 342 36.28 -2.34 -41.06
N LYS A 343 37.27 -2.22 -41.96
CA LYS A 343 37.31 -3.00 -43.21
C LYS A 343 37.47 -4.52 -43.03
N SER A 344 37.90 -4.95 -41.84
CA SER A 344 38.10 -6.38 -41.52
C SER A 344 36.83 -7.11 -41.10
N VAL A 345 35.72 -6.38 -40.91
CA VAL A 345 34.46 -6.94 -40.40
C VAL A 345 33.91 -7.97 -41.37
N GLN A 346 33.57 -9.13 -40.82
CA GLN A 346 32.93 -10.23 -41.55
C GLN A 346 31.47 -10.43 -41.09
N THR A 347 31.19 -10.12 -39.82
CA THR A 347 29.86 -10.25 -39.23
C THR A 347 29.48 -8.97 -38.49
N ILE A 348 28.31 -8.43 -38.80
CA ILE A 348 27.68 -7.30 -38.12
C ILE A 348 26.48 -7.86 -37.36
N ALA A 349 26.58 -7.94 -36.04
CA ALA A 349 25.50 -8.40 -35.18
C ALA A 349 24.76 -7.20 -34.60
N VAL A 350 23.50 -7.01 -34.99
CA VAL A 350 22.71 -5.88 -34.50
C VAL A 350 22.01 -6.28 -33.21
N LEU A 351 22.29 -5.57 -32.13
CA LEU A 351 21.62 -5.78 -30.86
C LEU A 351 20.27 -5.06 -30.87
N GLY A 352 19.25 -5.79 -31.31
CA GLY A 352 17.94 -5.25 -31.65
C GLY A 352 16.91 -5.44 -30.53
N GLN A 353 16.41 -4.35 -29.94
CA GLN A 353 15.30 -4.46 -28.99
C GLN A 353 13.98 -4.74 -29.73
N VAL A 354 13.23 -5.72 -29.24
CA VAL A 354 11.86 -6.01 -29.66
C VAL A 354 10.89 -5.94 -28.48
N HIS A 355 9.59 -5.89 -28.78
CA HIS A 355 8.56 -5.56 -27.81
C HIS A 355 8.49 -6.50 -26.59
N ASP A 356 8.66 -7.80 -26.81
CA ASP A 356 8.52 -8.84 -25.77
C ASP A 356 9.30 -10.11 -26.12
N VAL A 357 9.28 -11.07 -25.19
CA VAL A 357 9.99 -12.36 -25.31
C VAL A 357 9.47 -13.22 -26.47
N ALA A 358 8.19 -13.11 -26.84
CA ALA A 358 7.65 -13.87 -27.96
C ALA A 358 8.20 -13.34 -29.30
N ALA A 359 8.35 -12.02 -29.44
CA ALA A 359 8.97 -11.41 -30.61
C ALA A 359 10.46 -11.79 -30.76
N VAL A 360 11.16 -12.13 -29.68
CA VAL A 360 12.55 -12.60 -29.74
C VAL A 360 12.66 -13.92 -30.51
N SER A 361 11.72 -14.86 -30.30
CA SER A 361 11.74 -16.17 -30.96
C SER A 361 11.03 -16.20 -32.32
N ASP A 362 10.20 -15.19 -32.64
CA ASP A 362 9.49 -15.11 -33.91
C ASP A 362 10.41 -14.65 -35.06
N GLU A 363 10.77 -15.57 -35.96
CA GLU A 363 11.63 -15.26 -37.12
C GLU A 363 11.07 -14.21 -38.08
N SER A 364 9.75 -13.96 -38.07
CA SER A 364 9.12 -12.94 -38.91
C SER A 364 9.26 -11.51 -38.37
N VAL A 365 9.62 -11.38 -37.08
CA VAL A 365 9.81 -10.10 -36.43
C VAL A 365 11.30 -9.75 -36.45
N HIS A 366 11.60 -8.55 -36.96
CA HIS A 366 12.93 -7.96 -36.98
C HIS A 366 12.96 -6.65 -36.18
N SER A 367 14.11 -6.32 -35.60
CA SER A 367 14.31 -5.04 -34.92
C SER A 367 14.47 -3.89 -35.92
N ALA A 368 13.99 -2.69 -35.57
CA ALA A 368 14.09 -1.51 -36.45
C ALA A 368 15.56 -1.14 -36.77
N LEU A 369 16.43 -1.22 -35.75
CA LEU A 369 17.87 -0.98 -35.94
C LEU A 369 18.49 -1.98 -36.92
N TYR A 370 18.08 -3.26 -36.87
CA TYR A 370 18.56 -4.26 -37.82
C TYR A 370 18.15 -3.93 -39.24
N SER A 371 16.90 -3.53 -39.47
CA SER A 371 16.41 -3.17 -40.79
C SER A 371 17.21 -2.05 -41.43
N ASP A 372 17.55 -0.99 -40.68
CA ASP A 372 18.36 0.12 -41.20
C ASP A 372 19.82 -0.28 -41.45
N VAL A 373 20.44 -1.00 -40.53
CA VAL A 373 21.83 -1.47 -40.69
C VAL A 373 21.92 -2.42 -41.89
N LEU A 374 20.96 -3.32 -42.04
CA LEU A 374 20.87 -4.21 -43.19
C LEU A 374 20.72 -3.42 -44.49
N ALA A 375 19.86 -2.40 -44.53
CA ALA A 375 19.69 -1.54 -45.69
C ALA A 375 21.01 -0.82 -46.06
N ALA A 376 21.61 -0.11 -45.11
CA ALA A 376 22.85 0.64 -45.31
C ALA A 376 24.01 -0.25 -45.81
N VAL A 377 24.14 -1.47 -45.27
CA VAL A 377 25.17 -2.43 -45.69
C VAL A 377 24.84 -3.06 -47.04
N SER A 378 23.59 -3.42 -47.30
CA SER A 378 23.18 -4.12 -48.53
C SER A 378 23.34 -3.27 -49.79
N PHE A 379 23.15 -1.95 -49.67
CA PHE A 379 23.35 -1.01 -50.78
C PHE A 379 24.80 -0.56 -50.94
N SER A 380 25.68 -0.94 -50.02
CA SER A 380 27.10 -0.63 -50.08
C SER A 380 27.87 -1.65 -50.92
N ALA A 381 28.55 -1.19 -51.98
CA ALA A 381 29.52 -2.02 -52.71
C ALA A 381 30.81 -2.30 -51.90
N ALA A 382 30.96 -1.69 -50.71
CA ALA A 382 32.20 -1.66 -49.95
C ALA A 382 32.31 -2.74 -48.85
N SER A 383 31.21 -3.42 -48.48
CA SER A 383 31.20 -4.43 -47.42
C SER A 383 30.59 -5.75 -47.89
N ALA A 384 31.31 -6.86 -47.66
CA ALA A 384 30.80 -8.23 -47.85
C ALA A 384 30.35 -8.87 -46.53
N ALA A 385 30.22 -8.08 -45.46
CA ALA A 385 29.90 -8.58 -44.13
C ALA A 385 28.45 -9.10 -44.07
N SER A 386 28.25 -10.20 -43.37
CA SER A 386 26.91 -10.71 -43.05
C SER A 386 26.29 -9.88 -41.94
N VAL A 387 25.00 -9.52 -42.05
CA VAL A 387 24.26 -8.79 -41.03
C VAL A 387 23.26 -9.73 -40.37
N VAL A 388 23.31 -9.82 -39.03
CA VAL A 388 22.43 -10.71 -38.24
C VAL A 388 21.70 -9.91 -37.16
N ASP A 389 20.42 -10.24 -36.96
CA ASP A 389 19.58 -9.62 -35.93
C ASP A 389 19.69 -10.42 -34.63
N VAL A 390 20.24 -9.81 -33.58
CA VAL A 390 20.31 -10.39 -32.25
C VAL A 390 19.26 -9.72 -31.38
N LYS A 391 18.08 -10.32 -31.38
CA LYS A 391 16.91 -9.77 -30.69
C LYS A 391 16.98 -9.96 -29.18
N TYR A 392 16.55 -8.94 -28.44
CA TYR A 392 16.30 -9.01 -27.01
C TYR A 392 15.01 -8.29 -26.66
N ALA A 393 14.33 -8.76 -25.61
CA ALA A 393 13.07 -8.19 -25.16
C ALA A 393 13.31 -7.01 -24.21
N ARG A 394 12.30 -6.14 -24.03
CA ARG A 394 12.38 -4.98 -23.12
C ARG A 394 12.63 -5.38 -21.65
N GLU A 395 12.28 -6.61 -21.29
CA GLU A 395 12.51 -7.21 -19.97
C GLU A 395 13.98 -7.58 -19.70
N GLU A 396 14.85 -7.58 -20.71
CA GLU A 396 16.25 -8.01 -20.55
C GLU A 396 17.05 -6.97 -19.76
N VAL A 397 17.50 -7.34 -18.56
CA VAL A 397 18.43 -6.53 -17.76
C VAL A 397 19.87 -6.89 -18.14
N TRP A 398 20.58 -5.95 -18.75
CA TRP A 398 21.97 -6.13 -19.18
C TRP A 398 22.97 -6.05 -18.02
N THR A 399 23.92 -7.00 -18.03
CA THR A 399 25.05 -7.04 -17.10
C THR A 399 26.34 -7.32 -17.87
N PRO A 400 27.52 -6.99 -17.30
CA PRO A 400 28.83 -7.42 -17.82
C PRO A 400 28.86 -8.87 -18.31
N ALA A 401 28.33 -9.80 -17.50
CA ALA A 401 28.32 -11.23 -17.82
C ALA A 401 27.42 -11.54 -19.03
N LYS A 402 26.23 -10.94 -19.12
CA LYS A 402 25.30 -11.17 -20.24
C LYS A 402 25.83 -10.61 -21.56
N VAL A 403 26.45 -9.43 -21.52
CA VAL A 403 27.10 -8.85 -22.71
C VAL A 403 28.33 -9.67 -23.11
N GLY A 404 29.11 -10.16 -22.15
CA GLY A 404 30.21 -11.10 -22.42
C GLY A 404 29.73 -12.39 -23.09
N ASN A 405 28.62 -12.97 -22.59
CA ASN A 405 27.97 -14.12 -23.21
C ASN A 405 27.45 -13.82 -24.63
N LEU A 406 27.02 -12.58 -24.90
CA LEU A 406 26.63 -12.15 -26.24
C LEU A 406 27.82 -12.18 -27.21
N PHE A 407 28.97 -11.61 -26.84
CA PHE A 407 30.19 -11.71 -27.66
C PHE A 407 30.67 -13.16 -27.84
N ALA A 408 30.54 -13.99 -26.81
CA ALA A 408 30.90 -15.41 -26.85
C ALA A 408 30.11 -16.23 -27.89
N LYS A 409 28.91 -15.77 -28.30
CA LYS A 409 28.13 -16.42 -29.39
C LYS A 409 28.81 -16.31 -30.74
N PHE A 410 29.63 -15.27 -30.96
CA PHE A 410 30.24 -14.96 -32.24
C PHE A 410 31.76 -15.16 -32.26
N SER A 411 32.40 -15.31 -31.09
CA SER A 411 33.83 -15.57 -30.97
C SER A 411 34.10 -16.62 -29.91
N THR A 412 34.72 -17.74 -30.32
CA THR A 412 35.18 -18.79 -29.39
C THR A 412 36.31 -18.28 -28.48
N GLU A 413 37.12 -17.33 -28.96
CA GLU A 413 38.14 -16.67 -28.13
C GLU A 413 37.49 -15.82 -27.04
N ALA A 414 36.38 -15.14 -27.33
CA ALA A 414 35.61 -14.43 -26.32
C ALA A 414 35.03 -15.36 -25.24
N ALA A 415 34.61 -16.58 -25.61
CA ALA A 415 34.12 -17.58 -24.66
C ALA A 415 35.21 -18.11 -23.71
N GLN A 416 36.47 -18.09 -24.14
CA GLN A 416 37.63 -18.57 -23.38
C GLN A 416 38.36 -17.44 -22.63
N ALA A 417 38.14 -16.19 -23.03
CA ALA A 417 38.72 -15.04 -22.38
C ALA A 417 38.14 -14.83 -20.98
N ALA A 418 39.00 -14.60 -19.99
CA ALA A 418 38.56 -14.17 -18.68
C ALA A 418 38.00 -12.75 -18.79
N LEU A 419 36.69 -12.59 -18.63
CA LEU A 419 36.05 -11.29 -18.53
C LEU A 419 36.51 -10.61 -17.23
N SER A 420 37.43 -9.66 -17.35
CA SER A 420 37.90 -8.83 -16.26
C SER A 420 37.39 -7.40 -16.45
N ILE A 421 36.08 -7.20 -16.28
CA ILE A 421 35.52 -5.86 -16.06
C ILE A 421 35.78 -5.53 -14.60
N SER A 422 37.06 -5.28 -14.32
CA SER A 422 37.54 -5.14 -12.96
C SER A 422 37.18 -3.75 -12.43
N ASP A 423 36.07 -3.70 -11.71
CA ASP A 423 35.83 -2.76 -10.61
C ASP A 423 36.71 -3.09 -9.39
N ALA A 424 37.78 -3.89 -9.51
CA ALA A 424 38.57 -4.35 -8.36
C ALA A 424 39.22 -3.21 -7.54
N SER A 425 39.28 -1.98 -8.08
CA SER A 425 39.69 -0.78 -7.35
C SER A 425 38.55 -0.08 -6.60
N ALA A 426 37.31 -0.56 -6.72
CA ALA A 426 36.12 0.00 -6.12
C ALA A 426 35.65 -0.84 -4.92
N GLN A 427 35.37 -0.16 -3.82
CA GLN A 427 34.62 -0.75 -2.71
C GLN A 427 33.14 -0.75 -3.07
N GLN A 428 32.48 -1.88 -2.91
CA GLN A 428 31.09 -2.09 -3.29
C GLN A 428 30.27 -2.52 -2.07
N PHE A 429 29.15 -1.85 -1.85
CA PHE A 429 28.29 -2.09 -0.70
C PHE A 429 26.84 -2.28 -1.16
N THR A 430 26.12 -3.19 -0.51
CA THR A 430 24.70 -3.44 -0.78
C THR A 430 23.90 -3.35 0.50
N PHE A 431 22.73 -2.72 0.43
CA PHE A 431 21.81 -2.57 1.56
C PHE A 431 20.45 -3.09 1.15
N TRP A 432 19.96 -4.08 1.87
CA TRP A 432 18.68 -4.74 1.66
C TRP A 432 17.76 -4.39 2.82
N ASN A 433 16.66 -3.70 2.54
CA ASN A 433 15.69 -3.26 3.53
C ASN A 433 14.26 -3.55 3.06
N ILE A 434 13.32 -3.50 3.99
CA ILE A 434 11.89 -3.35 3.67
C ILE A 434 11.51 -1.87 3.71
N ASP A 435 10.46 -1.47 2.99
CA ASP A 435 10.00 -0.08 2.91
C ASP A 435 9.68 0.54 4.27
N GLU A 436 9.18 -0.26 5.22
CA GLU A 436 8.82 0.18 6.58
C GLU A 436 10.02 0.32 7.54
N SER A 437 11.23 -0.02 7.08
CA SER A 437 12.43 0.04 7.92
C SER A 437 12.76 1.48 8.33
N VAL A 438 12.91 1.73 9.64
CA VAL A 438 13.32 3.04 10.17
C VAL A 438 14.66 3.50 9.57
N ALA A 439 15.53 2.55 9.23
CA ALA A 439 16.85 2.81 8.65
C ALA A 439 16.86 2.76 7.10
N VAL A 440 15.71 2.78 6.42
CA VAL A 440 15.64 2.68 4.94
C VAL A 440 16.45 3.77 4.23
N GLY A 441 16.53 4.98 4.81
CA GLY A 441 17.31 6.11 4.29
C GLY A 441 18.81 6.10 4.63
N ALA A 442 19.26 5.22 5.53
CA ALA A 442 20.65 5.11 5.97
C ALA A 442 21.68 4.99 4.82
N PRO A 443 21.50 4.13 3.80
CA PRO A 443 22.48 4.01 2.72
C PRO A 443 22.66 5.29 1.91
N VAL A 444 21.59 6.06 1.69
CA VAL A 444 21.67 7.33 0.96
C VAL A 444 22.48 8.36 1.74
N VAL A 445 22.29 8.43 3.06
CA VAL A 445 23.09 9.28 3.96
C VAL A 445 24.57 8.85 3.97
N LEU A 446 24.85 7.55 4.02
CA LEU A 446 26.22 7.03 3.95
C LEU A 446 26.90 7.38 2.62
N GLY A 447 26.19 7.25 1.52
CA GLY A 447 26.72 7.65 0.22
C GLY A 447 26.93 9.17 0.10
N GLN A 448 26.07 9.99 0.72
CA GLN A 448 26.28 11.43 0.84
C GLN A 448 27.49 11.77 1.74
N LEU A 449 27.72 11.00 2.80
CA LEU A 449 28.92 11.13 3.64
C LEU A 449 30.18 10.82 2.83
N TYR A 450 30.19 9.73 2.08
CA TYR A 450 31.33 9.35 1.23
C TYR A 450 31.59 10.36 0.12
N SER A 451 30.55 10.99 -0.44
CA SER A 451 30.69 11.98 -1.50
C SER A 451 31.40 13.28 -1.06
N LYS A 452 31.50 13.52 0.26
CA LYS A 452 32.30 14.61 0.84
C LYS A 452 33.80 14.34 0.85
N ASP A 453 34.24 13.13 0.54
CA ASP A 453 35.67 12.81 0.37
C ASP A 453 36.08 13.08 -1.09
N SER A 454 36.83 14.16 -1.32
CA SER A 454 37.25 14.55 -2.68
C SER A 454 38.17 13.53 -3.37
N ALA A 455 38.80 12.61 -2.60
CA ALA A 455 39.66 11.56 -3.12
C ALA A 455 38.87 10.33 -3.62
N SER A 456 37.54 10.32 -3.46
CA SER A 456 36.67 9.23 -3.88
C SER A 456 35.54 9.75 -4.76
N ASN A 457 35.19 8.97 -5.77
CA ASN A 457 33.95 9.09 -6.53
C ASN A 457 32.98 8.05 -5.98
N VAL A 458 31.74 8.49 -5.79
CA VAL A 458 30.68 7.68 -5.21
C VAL A 458 29.53 7.55 -6.20
N THR A 459 29.05 6.34 -6.36
CA THR A 459 27.86 6.04 -7.14
C THR A 459 26.83 5.42 -6.20
N ILE A 460 25.58 5.89 -6.27
CA ILE A 460 24.46 5.35 -5.50
C ILE A 460 23.32 5.02 -6.42
N ARG A 461 22.75 3.83 -6.25
CA ARG A 461 21.56 3.38 -6.95
C ARG A 461 20.59 2.74 -5.97
N THR A 462 19.31 3.09 -6.08
CA THR A 462 18.23 2.51 -5.27
C THR A 462 17.15 1.94 -6.19
N GLY A 463 16.68 0.73 -5.90
CA GLY A 463 15.55 0.10 -6.58
C GLY A 463 14.52 -0.44 -5.59
N HIS A 464 13.25 -0.51 -6.03
CA HIS A 464 12.13 -0.99 -5.23
C HIS A 464 11.44 -2.19 -5.90
N ASP A 465 11.15 -3.21 -5.09
CA ASP A 465 10.29 -4.33 -5.44
C ASP A 465 9.10 -4.37 -4.48
N ASN A 466 7.98 -3.79 -4.93
CA ASN A 466 6.77 -3.62 -4.14
C ASN A 466 5.93 -4.91 -4.00
N LEU A 467 6.32 -6.00 -4.68
CA LEU A 467 5.57 -7.25 -4.69
C LEU A 467 6.06 -8.26 -3.65
N VAL A 468 7.29 -8.09 -3.14
CA VAL A 468 7.90 -8.97 -2.14
C VAL A 468 7.77 -8.33 -0.76
N GLN A 469 7.33 -9.09 0.25
CA GLN A 469 7.27 -8.68 1.67
C GLN A 469 6.57 -7.33 1.95
N GLY A 470 5.67 -6.86 1.08
CA GLY A 470 5.01 -5.57 1.22
C GLY A 470 5.90 -4.36 0.88
N GLY A 471 7.00 -4.58 0.17
CA GLY A 471 7.94 -3.55 -0.26
C GLY A 471 9.38 -3.83 0.14
N VAL A 472 10.24 -4.22 -0.81
CA VAL A 472 11.69 -4.38 -0.63
C VAL A 472 12.45 -3.25 -1.31
N VAL A 473 13.44 -2.69 -0.62
CA VAL A 473 14.35 -1.68 -1.14
C VAL A 473 15.76 -2.21 -1.14
N ARG A 474 16.41 -2.12 -2.30
CA ARG A 474 17.85 -2.39 -2.43
C ARG A 474 18.56 -1.08 -2.77
N THR A 475 19.59 -0.74 -2.01
CA THR A 475 20.49 0.37 -2.34
C THR A 475 21.94 -0.11 -2.47
N ASP A 476 22.54 0.17 -3.61
CA ASP A 476 23.92 -0.15 -3.94
C ASP A 476 24.78 1.11 -3.87
N ILE A 477 25.96 1.01 -3.26
CA ILE A 477 26.96 2.08 -3.19
C ILE A 477 28.27 1.57 -3.76
N ARG A 478 28.83 2.28 -4.73
CA ARG A 478 30.20 2.05 -5.22
C ARG A 478 31.07 3.24 -4.86
N LYS A 479 32.27 2.98 -4.35
CA LYS A 479 33.27 3.99 -3.98
C LYS A 479 34.59 3.66 -4.64
N SER A 480 35.12 4.58 -5.44
CA SER A 480 36.34 4.35 -6.23
C SER A 480 37.19 5.61 -6.31
N SER A 481 38.50 5.45 -6.54
CA SER A 481 39.39 6.58 -6.82
C SER A 481 39.22 7.14 -8.24
N LYS A 482 38.55 6.40 -9.12
CA LYS A 482 38.24 6.78 -10.51
C LYS A 482 36.74 6.87 -10.72
N SER A 483 36.30 7.61 -11.72
CA SER A 483 34.93 7.58 -12.20
C SER A 483 34.58 6.17 -12.69
N LEU A 484 33.35 5.73 -12.44
CA LEU A 484 32.88 4.40 -12.78
C LEU A 484 31.56 4.50 -13.55
N GLU A 485 31.51 3.88 -14.71
CA GLU A 485 30.28 3.67 -15.47
C GLU A 485 29.73 2.27 -15.18
N ALA A 486 29.00 2.11 -14.08
CA ALA A 486 28.52 0.82 -13.62
C ALA A 486 26.98 0.79 -13.53
N ALA A 487 26.33 0.93 -14.69
CA ALA A 487 24.87 0.95 -14.85
C ALA A 487 24.22 -0.44 -14.66
N TYR A 488 24.58 -1.14 -13.59
CA TYR A 488 24.07 -2.47 -13.21
C TYR A 488 24.13 -2.64 -11.68
N SER A 489 23.40 -3.62 -11.15
CA SER A 489 23.41 -3.95 -9.72
C SER A 489 24.75 -4.52 -9.28
N VAL A 490 25.16 -4.27 -8.05
CA VAL A 490 26.37 -4.87 -7.48
C VAL A 490 26.20 -6.40 -7.41
N ASP A 491 27.08 -7.13 -8.06
CA ASP A 491 27.10 -8.60 -8.07
C ASP A 491 28.25 -9.20 -7.24
N ALA A 492 29.16 -8.35 -6.76
CA ALA A 492 30.28 -8.72 -5.90
C ALA A 492 30.54 -7.64 -4.83
N ALA A 493 29.71 -7.60 -3.79
CA ALA A 493 29.82 -6.68 -2.67
C ALA A 493 30.96 -7.04 -1.71
N ASP A 494 31.64 -6.04 -1.16
CA ASP A 494 32.57 -6.18 -0.04
C ASP A 494 31.80 -6.31 1.29
N VAL A 495 30.71 -5.55 1.43
CA VAL A 495 29.82 -5.58 2.60
C VAL A 495 28.37 -5.57 2.13
N ALA A 496 27.57 -6.51 2.65
CA ALA A 496 26.12 -6.52 2.52
C ALA A 496 25.47 -6.25 3.88
N PHE A 497 24.52 -5.33 3.92
CA PHE A 497 23.65 -5.09 5.08
C PHE A 497 22.25 -5.63 4.79
N VAL A 498 21.68 -6.37 5.73
CA VAL A 498 20.31 -6.90 5.67
C VAL A 498 19.53 -6.37 6.86
N GLY A 499 18.58 -5.48 6.59
CA GLY A 499 17.77 -4.78 7.59
C GLY A 499 16.57 -5.56 8.11
N ASP A 500 16.22 -6.69 7.49
CA ASP A 500 15.19 -7.64 7.96
C ASP A 500 15.62 -9.06 7.55
N GLU A 501 15.73 -10.00 8.49
CA GLU A 501 16.23 -11.35 8.21
C GLU A 501 15.34 -12.15 7.24
N LYS A 502 14.05 -11.80 7.10
CA LYS A 502 13.14 -12.49 6.17
C LYS A 502 13.60 -12.35 4.72
N LEU A 503 14.32 -11.28 4.38
CA LEU A 503 14.87 -11.08 3.04
C LEU A 503 15.84 -12.20 2.63
N LEU A 504 16.50 -12.86 3.59
CA LEU A 504 17.38 -14.00 3.31
C LEU A 504 16.61 -15.24 2.83
N HIS A 505 15.31 -15.31 3.09
CA HIS A 505 14.42 -16.38 2.61
C HIS A 505 13.88 -16.10 1.20
N GLU A 506 13.88 -14.84 0.77
CA GLU A 506 13.36 -14.40 -0.54
C GLU A 506 14.49 -14.24 -1.58
N PHE A 507 15.70 -13.88 -1.14
CA PHE A 507 16.83 -13.58 -2.02
C PHE A 507 18.12 -14.32 -1.63
N ASP A 508 18.88 -14.77 -2.62
CA ASP A 508 20.25 -15.28 -2.43
C ASP A 508 21.27 -14.12 -2.37
N ILE A 509 21.17 -13.33 -1.30
CA ILE A 509 22.02 -12.15 -1.06
C ILE A 509 23.50 -12.54 -0.99
N LEU A 510 23.79 -13.73 -0.44
CA LEU A 510 25.15 -14.23 -0.21
C LEU A 510 25.85 -14.51 -1.54
N ASN A 511 25.11 -14.87 -2.60
CA ASN A 511 25.72 -15.03 -3.91
C ASN A 511 26.23 -13.71 -4.50
N SER A 512 25.64 -12.57 -4.12
CA SER A 512 26.13 -11.24 -4.53
C SER A 512 27.31 -10.71 -3.69
N LEU A 513 27.79 -11.47 -2.70
CA LEU A 513 28.92 -11.10 -1.83
C LEU A 513 30.24 -11.72 -2.32
N LYS A 514 31.35 -10.98 -2.20
CA LYS A 514 32.71 -11.51 -2.48
C LYS A 514 33.06 -12.65 -1.50
N THR A 515 33.92 -13.56 -1.94
CA THR A 515 34.57 -14.53 -1.05
C THR A 515 35.41 -13.78 -0.01
N GLY A 516 35.20 -14.06 1.28
CA GLY A 516 35.79 -13.30 2.39
C GLY A 516 35.11 -11.96 2.69
N GLY A 517 34.01 -11.64 2.00
CA GLY A 517 33.20 -10.43 2.23
C GLY A 517 32.48 -10.47 3.58
N THR A 518 31.77 -9.39 3.90
CA THR A 518 31.12 -9.22 5.21
C THR A 518 29.60 -9.10 5.09
N LEU A 519 28.86 -9.80 5.94
CA LEU A 519 27.41 -9.66 6.10
C LEU A 519 27.10 -9.02 7.45
N ILE A 520 26.32 -7.94 7.44
CA ILE A 520 25.74 -7.34 8.64
C ILE A 520 24.24 -7.62 8.61
N ALA A 521 23.75 -8.49 9.50
CA ALA A 521 22.34 -8.83 9.59
C ALA A 521 21.70 -8.18 10.83
N LYS A 522 20.62 -7.41 10.63
CA LYS A 522 19.82 -6.86 11.73
C LYS A 522 18.88 -7.95 12.23
N ILE A 523 19.09 -8.41 13.47
CA ILE A 523 18.28 -9.46 14.09
C ILE A 523 18.00 -9.05 15.55
N PRO A 524 16.85 -8.38 15.81
CA PRO A 524 16.49 -7.91 17.15
C PRO A 524 16.39 -9.05 18.18
N GLY A 525 17.06 -8.90 19.32
CA GLY A 525 16.98 -9.83 20.46
C GLY A 525 17.61 -11.22 20.24
N ALA A 526 18.40 -11.41 19.18
CA ALA A 526 18.94 -12.72 18.81
C ALA A 526 19.97 -13.25 19.82
N LYS A 527 19.81 -14.51 20.24
CA LYS A 527 20.77 -15.25 21.07
C LYS A 527 21.61 -16.20 20.23
N ASP A 528 22.85 -16.44 20.64
CA ASP A 528 23.84 -17.20 19.85
C ASP A 528 23.43 -18.66 19.59
N ASP A 529 22.67 -19.28 20.50
CA ASP A 529 22.15 -20.65 20.37
C ASP A 529 20.96 -20.76 19.40
N GLU A 530 20.34 -19.64 19.05
CA GLU A 530 19.17 -19.59 18.16
C GLU A 530 19.49 -19.01 16.77
N LEU A 531 20.68 -18.44 16.58
CA LEU A 531 21.09 -17.80 15.32
C LEU A 531 20.92 -18.68 14.09
N GLU A 532 21.16 -19.99 14.21
CA GLU A 532 21.02 -20.92 13.08
C GLU A 532 19.60 -20.90 12.48
N LYS A 533 18.57 -20.65 13.29
CA LYS A 533 17.16 -20.64 12.86
C LYS A 533 16.80 -19.42 12.01
N HIS A 534 17.55 -18.33 12.09
CA HIS A 534 17.31 -17.10 11.34
C HIS A 534 17.90 -17.13 9.92
N PHE A 535 18.76 -18.12 9.60
CA PHE A 535 19.38 -18.24 8.29
C PHE A 535 18.88 -19.48 7.54
N PRO A 536 18.28 -19.31 6.34
CA PRO A 536 17.88 -20.44 5.53
C PRO A 536 19.10 -21.25 5.08
N VAL A 537 18.83 -22.50 4.68
CA VAL A 537 19.85 -23.49 4.28
C VAL A 537 20.81 -22.94 3.21
N GLY A 538 20.27 -22.23 2.20
CA GLY A 538 21.07 -21.58 1.16
C GLY A 538 22.00 -20.50 1.70
N ALA A 539 21.49 -19.62 2.58
CA ALA A 539 22.29 -18.58 3.22
C ALA A 539 23.41 -19.16 4.10
N ARG A 540 23.14 -20.23 4.86
CA ARG A 540 24.16 -20.92 5.69
C ARG A 540 25.27 -21.54 4.85
N LYS A 541 24.92 -22.18 3.72
CA LYS A 541 25.88 -22.66 2.70
C LYS A 541 26.74 -21.52 2.15
N GLY A 542 26.11 -20.39 1.81
CA GLY A 542 26.80 -19.20 1.31
C GLY A 542 27.78 -18.62 2.32
N LEU A 543 27.34 -18.47 3.58
CA LEU A 543 28.14 -17.98 4.70
C LEU A 543 29.42 -18.81 4.89
N PHE A 544 29.28 -20.14 4.95
CA PHE A 544 30.42 -21.05 5.12
C PHE A 544 31.29 -21.15 3.86
N GLY A 545 30.68 -21.43 2.70
CA GLY A 545 31.38 -21.69 1.45
C GLY A 545 32.19 -20.50 0.94
N LYS A 546 31.67 -19.27 1.14
CA LYS A 546 32.38 -18.04 0.78
C LYS A 546 33.24 -17.48 1.92
N LYS A 547 33.33 -18.14 3.08
CA LYS A 547 34.08 -17.67 4.26
C LYS A 547 33.68 -16.24 4.67
N VAL A 548 32.38 -15.99 4.75
CA VAL A 548 31.82 -14.66 5.03
C VAL A 548 32.08 -14.26 6.48
N ASN A 549 32.47 -13.02 6.72
CA ASN A 549 32.50 -12.45 8.06
C ASN A 549 31.07 -12.06 8.46
N LEU A 550 30.48 -12.72 9.46
CA LEU A 550 29.12 -12.44 9.92
C LEU A 550 29.13 -11.49 11.13
N PHE A 551 28.41 -10.37 11.00
CA PHE A 551 28.08 -9.47 12.10
C PHE A 551 26.57 -9.44 12.32
N VAL A 552 26.15 -9.55 13.58
CA VAL A 552 24.75 -9.42 13.99
C VAL A 552 24.58 -8.07 14.68
N LEU A 553 23.63 -7.29 14.18
CA LEU A 553 23.21 -6.01 14.76
C LEU A 553 21.88 -6.20 15.49
N ASP A 554 21.84 -5.92 16.78
CA ASP A 554 20.66 -5.96 17.62
C ASP A 554 20.32 -4.55 18.14
N PRO A 555 19.37 -3.83 17.50
CA PRO A 555 18.97 -2.50 17.94
C PRO A 555 18.39 -2.47 19.36
N THR A 556 17.83 -3.58 19.85
CA THR A 556 17.21 -3.65 21.19
C THR A 556 18.24 -3.62 22.33
N ALA A 557 19.52 -3.84 22.02
CA ALA A 557 20.61 -3.69 22.97
C ALA A 557 21.01 -2.22 23.22
N SER A 558 20.47 -1.27 22.43
CA SER A 558 20.65 0.17 22.63
C SER A 558 19.51 0.74 23.48
N GLU A 559 19.88 1.30 24.63
CA GLU A 559 18.95 2.03 25.51
C GLU A 559 18.41 3.28 24.79
N ASN A 560 19.26 4.00 24.04
CA ASN A 560 18.85 5.19 23.30
C ASN A 560 17.82 4.87 22.20
N VAL A 561 18.01 3.77 21.45
CA VAL A 561 17.04 3.35 20.41
C VAL A 561 15.73 2.86 21.03
N SER A 562 15.78 2.27 22.22
CA SER A 562 14.59 1.86 22.96
C SER A 562 13.76 3.06 23.45
N GLU A 563 14.40 4.19 23.76
CA GLU A 563 13.75 5.45 24.13
C GLU A 563 13.25 6.23 22.91
N ASP A 564 14.04 6.29 21.84
CA ASP A 564 13.70 6.94 20.57
C ASP A 564 14.07 6.04 19.38
N ALA A 565 13.05 5.39 18.81
CA ALA A 565 13.21 4.49 17.68
C ALA A 565 13.85 5.16 16.46
N ALA A 566 13.72 6.48 16.28
CA ALA A 566 14.32 7.18 15.16
C ALA A 566 15.86 7.13 15.18
N LEU A 567 16.46 6.89 16.35
CA LEU A 567 17.90 6.77 16.50
C LEU A 567 18.45 5.47 15.91
N GLU A 568 17.59 4.48 15.61
CA GLU A 568 17.98 3.22 14.94
C GLU A 568 18.72 3.48 13.63
N SER A 569 18.26 4.48 12.84
CA SER A 569 18.91 4.83 11.58
C SER A 569 20.38 5.22 11.78
N TYR A 570 20.70 5.99 12.83
CA TYR A 570 22.09 6.36 13.12
C TYR A 570 22.90 5.18 13.67
N LEU A 571 22.29 4.31 14.47
CA LEU A 571 22.92 3.08 14.94
C LEU A 571 23.33 2.20 13.74
N VAL A 572 22.44 1.99 12.78
CA VAL A 572 22.73 1.24 11.54
C VAL A 572 23.87 1.89 10.76
N GLN A 573 23.84 3.21 10.56
CA GLN A 573 24.90 3.93 9.84
C GLN A 573 26.26 3.77 10.52
N LEU A 574 26.34 3.93 11.84
CA LEU A 574 27.58 3.81 12.60
C LEU A 574 28.09 2.35 12.66
N SER A 575 27.20 1.38 12.85
CA SER A 575 27.54 -0.04 12.81
C SER A 575 28.10 -0.44 11.45
N PHE A 576 27.51 0.05 10.36
CA PHE A 576 28.05 -0.15 9.02
C PHE A 576 29.45 0.46 8.88
N LEU A 577 29.66 1.70 9.30
CA LEU A 577 30.98 2.36 9.24
C LEU A 577 32.04 1.65 10.08
N LYS A 578 31.68 1.11 11.26
CA LYS A 578 32.60 0.37 12.13
C LYS A 578 33.15 -0.88 11.43
N VAL A 579 32.32 -1.53 10.61
CA VAL A 579 32.67 -2.75 9.89
C VAL A 579 33.34 -2.46 8.56
N ALA A 580 32.73 -1.63 7.72
CA ALA A 580 33.20 -1.35 6.36
C ALA A 580 34.43 -0.44 6.32
N GLU A 581 34.59 0.45 7.30
CA GLU A 581 35.61 1.50 7.35
C GLU A 581 36.28 1.57 8.73
N ALA A 582 36.58 0.42 9.33
CA ALA A 582 37.13 0.31 10.69
C ALA A 582 38.32 1.24 10.97
N GLY A 583 39.25 1.38 10.00
CA GLY A 583 40.42 2.26 10.12
C GLY A 583 40.12 3.77 10.08
N ARG A 584 38.91 4.17 9.66
CA ARG A 584 38.47 5.57 9.54
C ARG A 584 37.22 5.88 10.38
N PHE A 585 36.76 4.93 11.19
CA PHE A 585 35.49 4.99 11.93
C PHE A 585 35.31 6.31 12.71
N GLU A 586 36.27 6.67 13.58
CA GLU A 586 36.19 7.89 14.40
C GLU A 586 36.03 9.17 13.56
N THR A 587 36.78 9.26 12.46
CA THR A 587 36.73 10.43 11.56
C THR A 587 35.40 10.49 10.81
N LEU A 588 34.88 9.34 10.37
CA LEU A 588 33.62 9.26 9.64
C LEU A 588 32.41 9.48 10.56
N ALA A 589 32.46 8.98 11.80
CA ALA A 589 31.44 9.22 12.82
C ALA A 589 31.32 10.72 13.14
N HIS A 590 32.45 11.44 13.31
CA HIS A 590 32.43 12.89 13.50
C HIS A 590 31.84 13.64 12.31
N LYS A 591 32.19 13.24 11.08
CA LYS A 591 31.61 13.84 9.86
C LYS A 591 30.10 13.56 9.76
N LEU A 592 29.66 12.36 10.14
CA LEU A 592 28.25 11.99 10.18
C LEU A 592 27.48 12.82 11.21
N ALA A 593 28.05 13.04 12.40
CA ALA A 593 27.49 13.94 13.42
C ALA A 593 27.32 15.37 12.88
N THR A 594 28.31 15.86 12.12
CA THR A 594 28.26 17.18 11.47
C THR A 594 27.13 17.26 10.44
N LEU A 595 26.94 16.21 9.62
CA LEU A 595 25.83 16.14 8.66
C LEU A 595 24.47 16.07 9.34
N SER A 596 24.40 15.37 10.47
CA SER A 596 23.17 15.16 11.25
C SER A 596 22.78 16.37 12.10
N GLY A 597 23.68 17.35 12.27
CA GLY A 597 23.43 18.59 13.01
C GLY A 597 23.48 18.47 14.54
N GLY A 598 23.98 17.36 15.08
CA GLY A 598 24.05 17.08 16.52
C GLY A 598 25.12 16.06 16.89
N SER A 599 25.33 15.80 18.19
CA SER A 599 26.30 14.79 18.67
C SER A 599 25.74 13.37 18.53
N LEU A 600 26.61 12.43 18.16
CA LEU A 600 26.31 10.98 18.07
C LEU A 600 27.09 10.16 19.11
N ASP A 601 27.73 10.79 20.09
CA ASP A 601 28.66 10.12 21.02
C ASP A 601 28.00 9.02 21.85
N SER A 602 26.72 9.20 22.21
CA SER A 602 25.92 8.18 22.90
C SER A 602 25.67 6.96 22.02
N ILE A 603 25.29 7.18 20.76
CA ILE A 603 25.02 6.10 19.79
C ILE A 603 26.30 5.37 19.41
N VAL A 604 27.44 6.07 19.31
CA VAL A 604 28.76 5.44 19.09
C VAL A 604 29.08 4.43 20.20
N LYS A 605 28.75 4.74 21.45
CA LYS A 605 28.93 3.79 22.57
C LYS A 605 27.98 2.60 22.47
N ASP A 606 26.77 2.80 21.97
CA ASP A 606 25.78 1.74 21.79
C ASP A 606 26.14 0.77 20.66
N VAL A 607 26.92 1.20 19.65
CA VAL A 607 27.44 0.31 18.61
C VAL A 607 28.23 -0.86 19.21
N GLU A 608 29.08 -0.60 20.21
CA GLU A 608 29.89 -1.64 20.88
C GLU A 608 29.01 -2.69 21.60
N LYS A 609 27.81 -2.29 22.06
CA LYS A 609 26.85 -3.19 22.72
C LYS A 609 25.96 -3.93 21.71
N SER A 610 25.62 -3.25 20.62
CA SER A 610 24.57 -3.69 19.68
C SER A 610 25.12 -4.48 18.51
N LEU A 611 26.41 -4.36 18.19
CA LEU A 611 27.05 -5.03 17.06
C LEU A 611 28.07 -6.05 17.54
N ARG A 612 27.93 -7.31 17.11
CA ARG A 612 28.88 -8.38 17.44
C ARG A 612 29.24 -9.24 16.23
N GLN A 613 30.49 -9.69 16.18
CA GLN A 613 30.94 -10.65 15.18
C GLN A 613 30.62 -12.09 15.65
N VAL A 614 30.06 -12.90 14.76
CA VAL A 614 29.66 -14.28 15.05
C VAL A 614 30.60 -15.25 14.31
N GLN A 615 31.08 -16.27 15.04
CA GLN A 615 31.85 -17.37 14.44
C GLN A 615 30.88 -18.38 13.81
N ILE A 616 31.06 -18.68 12.52
CA ILE A 616 30.19 -19.61 11.79
C ILE A 616 30.61 -21.06 12.14
N PRO A 617 29.74 -21.87 12.77
CA PRO A 617 30.07 -23.26 13.09
C PRO A 617 30.16 -24.14 11.83
N GLU A 618 31.02 -25.17 11.86
CA GLU A 618 31.09 -26.16 10.76
C GLU A 618 29.76 -26.92 10.55
N SER A 619 28.95 -27.06 11.60
CA SER A 619 27.62 -27.69 11.51
C SER A 619 26.70 -26.99 10.51
N TRP A 620 26.87 -25.68 10.27
CA TRP A 620 26.05 -24.92 9.32
C TRP A 620 26.31 -25.31 7.85
N ALA A 621 27.41 -26.01 7.56
CA ALA A 621 27.72 -26.56 6.25
C ALA A 621 27.07 -27.93 5.98
N THR A 622 26.60 -28.62 7.03
CA THR A 622 26.18 -30.02 6.97
C THR A 622 24.65 -30.09 6.84
N ILE A 623 24.14 -30.66 5.74
CA ILE A 623 22.69 -30.73 5.48
C ILE A 623 22.30 -32.18 5.21
N GLU A 624 21.18 -32.60 5.80
CA GLU A 624 20.52 -33.87 5.52
C GLU A 624 19.99 -33.90 4.07
N PRO A 625 20.15 -35.01 3.33
CA PRO A 625 20.03 -35.05 1.87
C PRO A 625 18.61 -34.85 1.28
N GLU A 626 17.58 -34.52 2.06
CA GLU A 626 16.17 -34.53 1.63
C GLU A 626 15.54 -33.15 1.32
N VAL A 627 16.28 -32.03 1.34
CA VAL A 627 15.71 -30.70 1.03
C VAL A 627 16.09 -30.25 -0.39
N GLU A 628 15.15 -30.30 -1.33
CA GLU A 628 15.29 -29.67 -2.65
C GLU A 628 15.64 -28.18 -2.48
N SER A 629 16.76 -27.75 -3.07
CA SER A 629 17.19 -26.36 -3.00
C SER A 629 16.40 -25.51 -4.00
N ILE A 630 15.48 -24.67 -3.49
CA ILE A 630 14.84 -23.61 -4.27
C ILE A 630 15.94 -22.60 -4.67
N SER A 631 16.05 -22.31 -5.97
CA SER A 631 16.96 -21.27 -6.47
C SER A 631 16.33 -19.90 -6.25
N LEU A 632 16.84 -19.13 -5.30
CA LEU A 632 16.39 -17.76 -5.02
C LEU A 632 17.06 -16.75 -5.97
N PRO A 633 16.37 -15.64 -6.33
CA PRO A 633 16.98 -14.56 -7.10
C PRO A 633 18.09 -13.86 -6.31
N THR A 634 19.13 -13.39 -7.02
CA THR A 634 20.27 -12.66 -6.43
C THR A 634 20.08 -11.14 -6.44
N ASP A 635 18.99 -10.66 -7.05
CA ASP A 635 18.66 -9.25 -7.18
C ASP A 635 17.14 -9.05 -7.11
N ILE A 636 16.72 -7.82 -6.79
CA ILE A 636 15.32 -7.43 -6.80
C ILE A 636 14.81 -7.21 -8.23
N LYS A 637 13.50 -7.38 -8.45
CA LYS A 637 12.87 -6.96 -9.70
C LYS A 637 12.33 -5.55 -9.51
N VAL A 638 13.03 -4.56 -10.07
CA VAL A 638 12.63 -3.16 -9.97
C VAL A 638 11.29 -2.97 -10.67
N ASN A 639 10.21 -2.88 -9.90
CA ASN A 639 8.83 -2.73 -10.38
C ASN A 639 8.21 -1.41 -9.94
N SER A 640 8.91 -0.68 -9.08
CA SER A 640 8.56 0.64 -8.64
C SER A 640 9.81 1.47 -8.43
N PHE A 641 9.54 2.76 -8.34
CA PHE A 641 10.46 3.86 -8.22
C PHE A 641 10.31 4.60 -6.89
N ALA A 642 9.22 4.28 -6.20
CA ALA A 642 8.87 4.73 -4.86
C ALA A 642 8.46 3.51 -4.04
N SER A 643 8.61 3.65 -2.72
CA SER A 643 8.14 2.68 -1.74
C SER A 643 6.68 2.30 -1.96
N PHE A 644 6.33 1.07 -1.59
CA PHE A 644 4.95 0.63 -1.55
C PHE A 644 4.17 1.52 -0.58
N GLN A 645 3.39 2.44 -1.13
CA GLN A 645 2.37 3.12 -0.36
C GLN A 645 1.31 2.06 -0.08
N LYS A 646 1.29 1.54 1.14
CA LYS A 646 0.05 0.97 1.66
C LYS A 646 -0.98 2.06 1.49
N VAL A 647 -1.92 1.83 0.59
CA VAL A 647 -3.16 2.59 0.57
C VAL A 647 -3.78 2.27 1.94
N ASP A 648 -3.50 3.11 2.94
CA ASP A 648 -4.43 3.29 4.03
C ASP A 648 -5.76 3.51 3.32
N PRO A 649 -6.78 2.65 3.52
CA PRO A 649 -8.01 2.79 2.77
C PRO A 649 -8.47 4.23 2.92
N GLU A 650 -8.36 4.99 1.83
CA GLU A 650 -8.87 6.33 1.75
C GLU A 650 -10.35 6.16 2.08
N PRO A 651 -10.87 6.73 3.18
CA PRO A 651 -12.25 6.45 3.54
C PRO A 651 -13.12 7.05 2.43
N PRO A 652 -13.78 6.26 1.57
CA PRO A 652 -14.68 6.86 0.62
C PRO A 652 -15.95 7.15 1.40
N THR A 653 -16.28 8.42 1.55
CA THR A 653 -17.45 9.02 0.90
C THR A 653 -17.75 10.39 1.51
N LEU A 654 -17.55 11.43 0.69
CA LEU A 654 -18.09 12.75 0.98
C LEU A 654 -19.62 12.64 0.92
N LEU A 655 -20.30 12.70 2.07
CA LEU A 655 -21.71 13.10 2.14
C LEU A 655 -21.84 14.53 1.59
N LYS A 656 -22.69 14.76 0.57
CA LYS A 656 -22.76 16.05 -0.14
C LYS A 656 -24.16 16.67 -0.12
N SER A 657 -24.21 17.96 -0.48
CA SER A 657 -25.43 18.80 -0.46
C SER A 657 -26.54 18.31 -1.42
N TRP A 658 -27.79 18.73 -1.17
CA TRP A 658 -28.95 18.45 -2.02
C TRP A 658 -28.76 18.78 -3.51
N VAL A 659 -27.91 19.77 -3.83
CA VAL A 659 -27.61 20.17 -5.23
C VAL A 659 -26.86 19.07 -5.96
N GLU A 660 -25.97 18.33 -5.28
CA GLU A 660 -25.25 17.21 -5.88
C GLU A 660 -26.13 15.97 -6.01
N ALA A 661 -26.98 15.69 -5.01
CA ALA A 661 -28.02 14.67 -5.14
C ALA A 661 -28.97 14.97 -6.32
N ALA A 662 -29.39 16.23 -6.48
CA ALA A 662 -30.21 16.66 -7.61
C ALA A 662 -29.49 16.51 -8.96
N LYS A 663 -28.18 16.81 -9.04
CA LYS A 663 -27.36 16.57 -10.23
C LYS A 663 -27.26 15.08 -10.57
N GLY A 664 -27.03 14.21 -9.59
CA GLY A 664 -27.01 12.76 -9.78
C GLY A 664 -28.35 12.22 -10.28
N LEU A 665 -29.47 12.74 -9.76
CA LEU A 665 -30.81 12.38 -10.20
C LEU A 665 -31.15 12.91 -11.60
N ALA A 666 -30.67 14.11 -11.96
CA ALA A 666 -30.93 14.76 -13.25
C ALA A 666 -30.02 14.27 -14.38
N PHE A 667 -28.80 13.83 -14.08
CA PHE A 667 -27.78 13.42 -15.05
C PHE A 667 -27.27 12.01 -14.74
N LYS A 668 -28.17 11.03 -14.72
CA LYS A 668 -27.89 9.67 -14.24
C LYS A 668 -26.74 8.99 -14.98
N GLU A 669 -26.61 9.23 -16.28
CA GLU A 669 -25.57 8.65 -17.13
C GLU A 669 -24.18 9.19 -16.80
N ALA A 670 -24.08 10.50 -16.50
CA ALA A 670 -22.82 11.16 -16.18
C ALA A 670 -22.32 10.79 -14.77
N TYR A 671 -23.24 10.47 -13.86
CA TYR A 671 -22.94 10.14 -12.46
C TYR A 671 -23.10 8.64 -12.15
N GLY A 672 -23.30 7.79 -13.16
CA GLY A 672 -23.49 6.34 -12.98
C GLY A 672 -24.67 5.97 -12.06
N THR A 673 -25.64 6.87 -11.89
CA THR A 673 -26.74 6.72 -10.93
C THR A 673 -27.72 5.66 -11.41
N LYS A 674 -27.81 4.56 -10.67
CA LYS A 674 -28.74 3.45 -10.96
C LYS A 674 -30.00 3.59 -10.13
N THR A 675 -31.17 3.42 -10.78
CA THR A 675 -32.45 3.30 -10.07
C THR A 675 -32.72 1.81 -9.86
N ALA A 676 -32.72 1.37 -8.60
CA ALA A 676 -33.04 0.00 -8.23
C ALA A 676 -33.92 0.02 -6.97
N LEU A 677 -34.83 -0.94 -6.86
CA LEU A 677 -35.73 -1.04 -5.72
C LEU A 677 -34.98 -1.73 -4.57
N ARG A 678 -34.44 -0.93 -3.64
CA ARG A 678 -33.69 -1.36 -2.44
C ARG A 678 -32.66 -2.49 -2.66
N PRO A 679 -31.72 -2.35 -3.61
CA PRO A 679 -30.67 -3.35 -3.87
C PRO A 679 -29.66 -3.49 -2.71
N ASP A 680 -29.68 -2.54 -1.77
CA ASP A 680 -28.85 -2.40 -0.56
C ASP A 680 -29.24 -3.34 0.59
N LEU A 681 -30.46 -3.89 0.56
CA LEU A 681 -30.96 -4.73 1.64
C LEU A 681 -30.38 -6.15 1.54
N GLY A 682 -29.19 -6.35 2.12
CA GLY A 682 -28.64 -7.70 2.38
C GLY A 682 -29.58 -8.59 3.22
N VAL A 683 -30.52 -7.96 3.94
CA VAL A 683 -31.57 -8.60 4.74
C VAL A 683 -32.95 -8.18 4.23
N LYS A 684 -33.80 -9.14 3.84
CA LYS A 684 -35.18 -8.88 3.43
C LYS A 684 -35.99 -8.34 4.62
N THR A 685 -36.50 -7.12 4.48
CA THR A 685 -37.42 -6.50 5.45
C THR A 685 -38.86 -6.61 4.97
N ALA A 686 -39.79 -6.60 5.92
CA ALA A 686 -41.22 -6.61 5.67
C ALA A 686 -41.94 -5.78 6.73
N ILE A 687 -43.13 -5.28 6.39
CA ILE A 687 -44.01 -4.60 7.34
C ILE A 687 -45.03 -5.62 7.85
N VAL A 688 -45.13 -5.75 9.16
CA VAL A 688 -46.12 -6.56 9.88
C VAL A 688 -46.90 -5.67 10.83
N HIS A 689 -48.04 -6.12 11.35
CA HIS A 689 -48.89 -5.28 12.22
C HIS A 689 -49.04 -5.87 13.61
N ILE A 690 -49.10 -5.05 14.65
CA ILE A 690 -49.37 -5.54 16.02
C ILE A 690 -50.75 -6.18 16.06
N LYS A 691 -50.82 -7.47 16.41
CA LYS A 691 -52.06 -8.23 16.57
C LYS A 691 -52.51 -8.30 18.02
N GLU A 692 -51.58 -8.58 18.93
CA GLU A 692 -51.82 -8.64 20.37
C GLU A 692 -50.62 -8.05 21.12
N ARG A 693 -50.89 -7.31 22.19
CA ARG A 693 -49.89 -6.90 23.17
C ARG A 693 -50.46 -7.13 24.57
N ARG A 694 -49.99 -8.19 25.24
CA ARG A 694 -50.50 -8.61 26.55
C ARG A 694 -49.38 -8.69 27.57
N ARG A 695 -49.56 -8.01 28.70
CA ARG A 695 -48.64 -8.11 29.84
C ARG A 695 -48.83 -9.48 30.51
N LEU A 696 -47.73 -10.18 30.77
CA LEU A 696 -47.70 -11.48 31.43
C LEU A 696 -47.41 -11.40 32.93
N THR A 697 -46.88 -10.28 33.40
CA THR A 697 -46.64 -10.03 34.83
C THR A 697 -47.78 -9.22 35.46
N PRO A 698 -48.05 -9.37 36.77
CA PRO A 698 -49.02 -8.55 37.49
C PRO A 698 -48.75 -7.04 37.37
N LEU A 699 -49.79 -6.21 37.40
CA LEU A 699 -49.68 -4.75 37.21
C LEU A 699 -48.87 -4.05 38.32
N ASP A 700 -48.91 -4.61 39.53
CA ASP A 700 -48.19 -4.16 40.72
C ASP A 700 -46.74 -4.66 40.77
N TYR A 701 -46.32 -5.50 39.82
CA TYR A 701 -44.94 -5.97 39.71
C TYR A 701 -44.05 -4.96 38.96
N ASP A 702 -42.81 -4.80 39.42
CA ASP A 702 -41.85 -3.80 38.91
C ASP A 702 -41.29 -4.15 37.53
N ARG A 703 -41.23 -5.44 37.17
CA ARG A 703 -40.79 -5.89 35.84
C ARG A 703 -41.98 -6.14 34.92
N ASN A 704 -42.08 -5.35 33.85
CA ASN A 704 -43.10 -5.57 32.83
C ASN A 704 -42.57 -6.53 31.76
N ILE A 705 -43.22 -7.69 31.61
CA ILE A 705 -42.93 -8.66 30.56
C ILE A 705 -44.18 -8.81 29.70
N PHE A 706 -44.02 -8.72 28.38
CA PHE A 706 -45.10 -8.72 27.41
C PHE A 706 -44.97 -9.89 26.43
N HIS A 707 -46.11 -10.52 26.15
CA HIS A 707 -46.35 -11.25 24.92
C HIS A 707 -46.77 -10.25 23.85
N ILE A 708 -46.06 -10.22 22.73
CA ILE A 708 -46.42 -9.39 21.57
C ILE A 708 -46.57 -10.32 20.37
N GLU A 709 -47.75 -10.33 19.76
CA GLU A 709 -48.02 -11.07 18.53
C GLU A 709 -48.14 -10.08 17.37
N PHE A 710 -47.51 -10.41 16.24
CA PHE A 710 -47.61 -9.65 15.00
C PHE A 710 -48.39 -10.47 13.96
N ASP A 711 -49.33 -9.82 13.27
CA ASP A 711 -49.99 -10.36 12.09
C ASP A 711 -49.07 -10.22 10.88
N LEU A 712 -48.79 -11.34 10.23
CA LEU A 712 -47.95 -11.40 9.04
C LEU A 712 -48.71 -11.01 7.77
N GLY A 713 -50.05 -11.06 7.74
CA GLY A 713 -50.84 -10.70 6.56
C GLY A 713 -50.31 -11.29 5.24
N ASP A 714 -50.11 -10.43 4.24
CA ASP A 714 -49.52 -10.73 2.93
C ASP A 714 -48.03 -10.36 2.83
N SER A 715 -47.37 -10.09 3.96
CA SER A 715 -45.97 -9.64 4.04
C SER A 715 -44.96 -10.63 3.44
N GLY A 716 -45.35 -11.90 3.27
CA GLY A 716 -44.48 -12.96 2.76
C GLY A 716 -43.38 -13.41 3.72
N VAL A 717 -43.38 -12.94 4.98
CA VAL A 717 -42.39 -13.32 6.00
C VAL A 717 -42.47 -14.82 6.27
N LYS A 718 -41.32 -15.49 6.12
CA LYS A 718 -41.11 -16.89 6.48
C LYS A 718 -39.98 -16.99 7.48
N TYR A 719 -40.17 -17.80 8.51
CA TYR A 719 -39.17 -18.04 9.54
C TYR A 719 -39.22 -19.50 9.99
N ASP A 720 -38.06 -20.01 10.34
CA ASP A 720 -37.88 -21.35 10.88
C ASP A 720 -37.79 -21.34 12.41
N ILE A 721 -37.91 -22.53 12.99
CA ILE A 721 -37.78 -22.73 14.43
C ILE A 721 -36.46 -22.18 14.95
N GLY A 722 -36.56 -21.42 16.05
CA GLY A 722 -35.45 -20.84 16.79
C GLY A 722 -34.78 -19.62 16.15
N GLU A 723 -35.32 -19.09 15.06
CA GLU A 723 -34.85 -17.83 14.49
C GLU A 723 -35.23 -16.63 15.34
N ALA A 724 -34.58 -15.50 15.07
CA ALA A 724 -34.85 -14.23 15.71
C ALA A 724 -35.57 -13.28 14.75
N LEU A 725 -36.52 -12.51 15.30
CA LEU A 725 -37.15 -11.40 14.61
C LEU A 725 -36.39 -10.12 14.95
N GLY A 726 -35.77 -9.51 13.94
CA GLY A 726 -35.16 -8.19 14.02
C GLY A 726 -36.22 -7.11 13.94
N ILE A 727 -36.40 -6.35 15.00
CA ILE A 727 -37.28 -5.17 15.07
C ILE A 727 -36.46 -3.94 14.68
N HIS A 728 -36.86 -3.28 13.60
CA HIS A 728 -36.28 -2.00 13.17
C HIS A 728 -36.98 -0.86 13.91
N ALA A 729 -36.60 -0.65 15.17
CA ALA A 729 -37.15 0.42 15.99
C ALA A 729 -36.76 1.81 15.47
N GLU A 730 -37.60 2.78 15.80
CA GLU A 730 -37.41 4.21 15.53
C GLU A 730 -37.10 4.96 16.84
N ASN A 731 -36.45 6.11 16.72
CA ASN A 731 -36.28 7.02 17.84
C ASN A 731 -37.63 7.62 18.28
N ASP A 732 -37.74 8.06 19.54
CA ASP A 732 -38.97 8.71 20.01
C ASP A 732 -39.16 10.04 19.26
N PRO A 733 -40.29 10.24 18.54
CA PRO A 733 -40.49 11.43 17.72
C PRO A 733 -40.34 12.73 18.50
N LYS A 734 -40.75 12.76 19.78
CA LYS A 734 -40.62 13.96 20.61
C LYS A 734 -39.17 14.30 20.90
N MET A 735 -38.35 13.29 21.17
CA MET A 735 -36.91 13.50 21.41
C MET A 735 -36.20 13.97 20.13
N VAL A 736 -36.60 13.45 18.97
CA VAL A 736 -36.07 13.91 17.66
C VAL A 736 -36.43 15.37 17.42
N ASP A 737 -37.69 15.75 17.63
CA ASP A 737 -38.15 17.14 17.47
C ASP A 737 -37.40 18.09 18.41
N GLU A 738 -37.26 17.71 19.69
CA GLU A 738 -36.52 18.48 20.70
C GLU A 738 -35.03 18.63 20.30
N PHE A 739 -34.40 17.57 19.79
CA PHE A 739 -33.01 17.62 19.33
C PHE A 739 -32.85 18.51 18.09
N ILE A 740 -33.73 18.38 17.08
CA ILE A 740 -33.71 19.21 15.87
C ILE A 740 -33.83 20.69 16.24
N GLN A 741 -34.79 21.02 17.12
CA GLN A 741 -35.00 22.39 17.57
C GLN A 741 -33.78 22.93 18.33
N TRP A 742 -33.19 22.13 19.22
CA TRP A 742 -32.02 22.54 20.00
C TRP A 742 -30.76 22.70 19.13
N TYR A 743 -30.52 21.77 18.21
CA TYR A 743 -29.35 21.77 17.33
C TYR A 743 -29.46 22.81 16.20
N GLY A 744 -30.65 23.34 15.95
CA GLY A 744 -30.89 24.36 14.90
C GLY A 744 -30.94 23.77 13.49
N LEU A 745 -31.40 22.53 13.35
CA LEU A 745 -31.49 21.83 12.07
C LEU A 745 -32.81 22.13 11.35
N ASN A 746 -32.79 22.10 10.02
CA ASN A 746 -34.01 22.11 9.21
C ASN A 746 -34.51 20.66 9.04
N PRO A 747 -35.69 20.28 9.59
CA PRO A 747 -36.19 18.91 9.50
C PRO A 747 -36.41 18.43 8.06
N ASP A 748 -36.74 19.33 7.14
CA ASP A 748 -37.04 19.04 5.73
C ASP A 748 -35.81 19.04 4.82
N GLU A 749 -34.63 19.38 5.34
CA GLU A 749 -33.39 19.38 4.56
C GLU A 749 -33.02 17.96 4.12
N ILE A 750 -32.69 17.81 2.82
CA ILE A 750 -32.29 16.53 2.24
C ILE A 750 -30.80 16.33 2.45
N VAL A 751 -30.45 15.19 3.02
CA VAL A 751 -29.11 14.77 3.41
C VAL A 751 -28.85 13.34 2.93
N GLU A 752 -27.59 13.04 2.65
CA GLU A 752 -27.13 11.68 2.38
C GLU A 752 -26.73 11.01 3.69
N VAL A 753 -27.18 9.78 3.91
CA VAL A 753 -26.79 8.97 5.07
C VAL A 753 -26.39 7.57 4.65
N PRO A 754 -25.41 6.93 5.32
CA PRO A 754 -25.12 5.53 5.11
C PRO A 754 -26.35 4.65 5.35
N THR A 755 -26.48 3.56 4.60
CA THR A 755 -27.53 2.58 4.90
C THR A 755 -27.23 1.88 6.23
N ARG A 756 -28.28 1.31 6.86
CA ARG A 756 -28.15 0.61 8.14
C ARG A 756 -27.37 -0.71 8.04
N GLU A 757 -27.27 -1.29 6.84
CA GLU A 757 -26.65 -2.60 6.61
C GLU A 757 -25.28 -2.48 5.93
N ASP A 758 -25.09 -1.53 5.00
CA ASP A 758 -23.82 -1.26 4.33
C ASP A 758 -23.42 0.23 4.45
N PRO A 759 -22.37 0.55 5.24
CA PRO A 759 -21.87 1.90 5.38
C PRO A 759 -21.37 2.55 4.07
N ASN A 760 -21.06 1.75 3.04
CA ASN A 760 -20.56 2.26 1.75
C ASN A 760 -21.69 2.65 0.78
N VAL A 761 -22.93 2.29 1.10
CA VAL A 761 -24.10 2.67 0.30
C VAL A 761 -24.77 3.85 0.98
N LEU A 762 -25.03 4.91 0.21
CA LEU A 762 -25.70 6.12 0.70
C LEU A 762 -27.16 6.17 0.24
N GLU A 763 -28.03 6.62 1.14
CA GLU A 763 -29.44 6.90 0.89
C GLU A 763 -29.73 8.39 1.13
N ASN A 764 -30.58 8.97 0.29
CA ASN A 764 -31.10 10.32 0.49
C ASN A 764 -32.31 10.29 1.44
N ARG A 765 -32.26 11.09 2.51
CA ARG A 765 -33.32 11.23 3.51
C ARG A 765 -33.48 12.69 3.90
N THR A 766 -34.62 13.05 4.49
CA THR A 766 -34.71 14.30 5.25
C THR A 766 -33.93 14.17 6.56
N VAL A 767 -33.45 15.28 7.13
CA VAL A 767 -32.82 15.30 8.46
C VAL A 767 -33.72 14.64 9.50
N TYR A 768 -35.03 14.92 9.45
CA TYR A 768 -36.01 14.28 10.32
C TYR A 768 -36.03 12.75 10.16
N GLN A 769 -36.13 12.24 8.93
CA GLN A 769 -36.11 10.79 8.67
C GLN A 769 -34.77 10.16 9.04
N ALA A 770 -33.66 10.85 8.83
CA ALA A 770 -32.33 10.38 9.20
C ALA A 770 -32.24 10.20 10.72
N LEU A 771 -32.62 11.21 11.51
CA LEU A 771 -32.61 11.13 12.97
C LEU A 771 -33.66 10.16 13.52
N LEU A 772 -34.81 10.02 12.86
CA LEU A 772 -35.87 9.11 13.32
C LEU A 772 -35.57 7.64 13.05
N GLN A 773 -35.01 7.32 11.87
CA GLN A 773 -34.97 5.95 11.32
C GLN A 773 -33.58 5.42 10.98
N ASN A 774 -32.55 6.28 10.90
CA ASN A 774 -31.22 5.89 10.45
C ASN A 774 -30.11 6.10 11.49
N VAL A 775 -29.99 7.28 12.11
CA VAL A 775 -28.84 7.66 12.97
C VAL A 775 -29.09 7.35 14.44
N ASP A 776 -28.16 6.68 15.13
CA ASP A 776 -28.30 6.28 16.53
C ASP A 776 -27.97 7.40 17.53
N ILE A 777 -28.59 8.58 17.36
CA ILE A 777 -28.26 9.79 18.12
C ILE A 777 -28.56 9.68 19.63
N PHE A 778 -29.48 8.80 20.02
CA PHE A 778 -29.81 8.52 21.42
C PHE A 778 -29.17 7.21 21.94
N GLY A 779 -28.24 6.64 21.15
CA GLY A 779 -27.45 5.47 21.52
C GLY A 779 -26.23 5.81 22.37
N ARG A 780 -25.46 4.77 22.72
CA ARG A 780 -24.27 4.88 23.57
C ARG A 780 -23.04 5.30 22.75
N PRO A 781 -22.36 6.43 23.07
CA PRO A 781 -21.19 6.88 22.33
C PRO A 781 -19.94 6.03 22.64
N PRO A 782 -19.23 5.50 21.61
CA PRO A 782 -17.94 4.83 21.79
C PRO A 782 -16.79 5.84 21.98
N LYS A 783 -15.62 5.38 22.44
CA LYS A 783 -14.44 6.25 22.64
C LYS A 783 -14.09 7.07 21.40
N ARG A 784 -14.10 6.46 20.21
CA ARG A 784 -13.81 7.12 18.91
C ARG A 784 -14.70 8.34 18.65
N PHE A 785 -15.96 8.32 19.11
CA PHE A 785 -16.85 9.49 18.95
C PHE A 785 -16.33 10.71 19.70
N TYR A 786 -15.78 10.54 20.91
CA TYR A 786 -15.22 11.64 21.70
C TYR A 786 -13.97 12.23 21.05
N GLU A 787 -13.11 11.38 20.45
CA GLU A 787 -11.94 11.82 19.68
C GLU A 787 -12.37 12.64 18.46
N SER A 788 -13.28 12.11 17.64
CA SER A 788 -13.75 12.81 16.44
C SER A 788 -14.52 14.08 16.77
N LEU A 789 -15.31 14.10 17.85
CA LEU A 789 -16.04 15.29 18.27
C LEU A 789 -15.10 16.42 18.72
N ALA A 790 -13.95 16.09 19.31
CA ALA A 790 -12.97 17.08 19.78
C ALA A 790 -12.40 17.96 18.65
N GLU A 791 -12.39 17.46 17.41
CA GLU A 791 -11.96 18.22 16.23
C GLU A 791 -12.88 19.41 15.91
N PHE A 792 -14.15 19.32 16.32
CA PHE A 792 -15.17 20.35 16.10
C PHE A 792 -15.29 21.33 17.27
N ALA A 793 -14.55 21.12 18.36
CA ALA A 793 -14.62 21.96 19.56
C ALA A 793 -13.87 23.28 19.38
N THR A 794 -14.59 24.41 19.45
CA THR A 794 -13.96 25.74 19.38
C THR A 794 -13.42 26.25 20.73
N ASP A 795 -13.89 25.69 21.85
CA ASP A 795 -13.33 25.97 23.19
C ASP A 795 -12.24 24.93 23.53
N GLU A 796 -11.01 25.41 23.71
CA GLU A 796 -9.86 24.58 24.07
C GLU A 796 -10.05 23.78 25.37
N LYS A 797 -10.86 24.27 26.32
CA LYS A 797 -11.17 23.53 27.56
C LYS A 797 -12.06 22.32 27.27
N GLU A 798 -13.08 22.49 26.45
CA GLU A 798 -13.97 21.41 26.03
C GLU A 798 -13.23 20.39 25.18
N LYS A 799 -12.39 20.85 24.25
CA LYS A 799 -11.50 19.99 23.45
C LYS A 799 -10.59 19.14 24.32
N THR A 800 -9.92 19.75 25.29
CA THR A 800 -9.03 19.03 26.22
C THR A 800 -9.81 18.02 27.06
N ALA A 801 -11.02 18.38 27.53
CA ALA A 801 -11.87 17.48 28.30
C ALA A 801 -12.37 16.28 27.48
N LEU A 802 -12.74 16.49 26.21
CA LEU A 802 -13.12 15.41 25.29
C LEU A 802 -11.96 14.43 25.06
N LEU A 803 -10.75 14.94 24.77
CA LEU A 803 -9.55 14.11 24.57
C LEU A 803 -9.12 13.39 25.86
N ALA A 804 -9.26 14.03 27.02
CA ALA A 804 -8.92 13.44 28.31
C ALA A 804 -9.76 12.19 28.63
N LEU A 805 -11.01 12.10 28.16
CA LEU A 805 -11.88 10.93 28.38
C LEU A 805 -11.41 9.68 27.62
N VAL A 806 -10.55 9.84 26.62
CA VAL A 806 -10.11 8.75 25.75
C VAL A 806 -8.76 8.16 26.18
N THR A 807 -7.99 8.92 26.97
CA THR A 807 -6.73 8.47 27.55
C THR A 807 -6.90 7.30 28.54
N PRO A 808 -5.83 6.57 28.87
CA PRO A 808 -5.87 5.55 29.93
C PRO A 808 -6.37 6.09 31.28
N ASP A 809 -5.96 7.31 31.65
CA ASP A 809 -6.37 7.95 32.91
C ASP A 809 -7.88 8.29 32.92
N GLY A 810 -8.44 8.60 31.75
CA GLY A 810 -9.87 8.85 31.56
C GLY A 810 -10.75 7.60 31.54
N ALA A 811 -10.18 6.39 31.53
CA ALA A 811 -10.93 5.14 31.34
C ALA A 811 -11.99 4.88 32.43
N VAL A 812 -11.71 5.26 33.68
CA VAL A 812 -12.66 5.13 34.80
C VAL A 812 -13.86 6.04 34.61
N GLU A 813 -13.61 7.30 34.22
CA GLU A 813 -14.66 8.29 33.98
C GLU A 813 -15.48 7.95 32.73
N PHE A 814 -14.85 7.51 31.65
CA PHE A 814 -15.54 6.99 30.47
C PHE A 814 -16.46 5.82 30.83
N LYS A 815 -15.98 4.86 31.64
CA LYS A 815 -16.78 3.71 32.09
C LYS A 815 -17.95 4.17 32.95
N ARG A 816 -17.73 5.11 33.88
CA ARG A 816 -18.80 5.72 34.70
C ARG A 816 -19.87 6.36 33.82
N ARG A 817 -19.48 7.19 32.85
CA ARG A 817 -20.39 7.85 31.91
C ARG A 817 -21.19 6.85 31.08
N ALA A 818 -20.54 5.79 30.63
CA ALA A 818 -21.14 4.84 29.71
C ALA A 818 -22.03 3.78 30.41
N GLU A 819 -21.70 3.36 31.64
CA GLU A 819 -22.40 2.27 32.35
C GLU A 819 -23.24 2.73 33.55
N VAL A 820 -22.89 3.85 34.18
CA VAL A 820 -23.61 4.39 35.35
C VAL A 820 -24.51 5.55 34.93
N ASP A 821 -23.96 6.57 34.27
CA ASP A 821 -24.74 7.73 33.83
C ASP A 821 -25.55 7.44 32.56
N THR A 822 -25.16 6.40 31.80
CA THR A 822 -25.82 5.99 30.55
C THR A 822 -25.97 7.13 29.54
N VAL A 823 -24.91 7.94 29.39
CA VAL A 823 -24.91 9.10 28.49
C VAL A 823 -25.10 8.68 27.03
N THR A 824 -25.82 9.50 26.27
CA THR A 824 -26.08 9.31 24.83
C THR A 824 -25.23 10.25 23.97
N PHE A 825 -25.16 10.03 22.64
CA PHE A 825 -24.50 11.00 21.75
C PHE A 825 -25.12 12.40 21.88
N ALA A 826 -26.45 12.50 21.94
CA ALA A 826 -27.15 13.76 22.16
C ALA A 826 -26.77 14.43 23.50
N ASP A 827 -26.60 13.66 24.59
CA ASP A 827 -26.17 14.22 25.88
C ASP A 827 -24.76 14.83 25.81
N ILE A 828 -23.84 14.18 25.10
CA ILE A 828 -22.48 14.69 24.94
C ILE A 828 -22.46 15.95 24.08
N LEU A 829 -23.26 16.00 23.01
CA LEU A 829 -23.43 17.23 22.21
C LEU A 829 -24.03 18.38 23.05
N LEU A 830 -24.97 18.07 23.95
CA LEU A 830 -25.57 19.04 24.87
C LEU A 830 -24.58 19.54 25.94
N GLU A 831 -23.67 18.69 26.39
CA GLU A 831 -22.62 19.00 27.38
C GLU A 831 -21.51 19.86 26.77
N PHE A 832 -20.97 19.47 25.60
CA PHE A 832 -19.84 20.12 24.92
C PHE A 832 -20.34 21.02 23.77
N LYS A 833 -20.91 22.17 24.13
CA LYS A 833 -21.62 23.04 23.19
C LYS A 833 -20.72 23.69 22.15
N SER A 834 -19.42 23.84 22.44
CA SER A 834 -18.46 24.38 21.48
C SER A 834 -18.10 23.37 20.39
N ALA A 835 -18.34 22.07 20.63
CA ALA A 835 -18.16 21.00 19.65
C ALA A 835 -19.44 20.83 18.83
N HIS A 836 -19.58 21.65 17.79
CA HIS A 836 -20.83 21.79 17.04
C HIS A 836 -20.65 21.43 15.55
N PRO A 837 -20.50 20.14 15.20
CA PRO A 837 -20.36 19.68 13.82
C PRO A 837 -21.57 19.99 12.93
N SER A 838 -21.39 19.94 11.61
CA SER A 838 -22.54 19.95 10.68
C SER A 838 -23.33 18.63 10.79
N PHE A 839 -24.59 18.60 10.34
CA PHE A 839 -25.36 17.35 10.34
C PHE A 839 -24.69 16.23 9.53
N ASN A 840 -24.05 16.57 8.41
CA ASN A 840 -23.29 15.62 7.61
C ASN A 840 -22.12 15.02 8.40
N ASP A 841 -21.45 15.82 9.23
CA ASP A 841 -20.37 15.34 10.08
C ASP A 841 -20.90 14.49 11.24
N ILE A 842 -22.07 14.83 11.81
CA ILE A 842 -22.77 13.99 12.80
C ILE A 842 -23.03 12.59 12.23
N VAL A 843 -23.55 12.50 11.01
CA VAL A 843 -23.82 11.23 10.32
C VAL A 843 -22.55 10.39 10.13
N ARG A 844 -21.37 11.02 10.01
CA ARG A 844 -20.09 10.32 9.89
C ARG A 844 -19.57 9.78 11.22
N ILE A 845 -19.76 10.52 12.31
CA ILE A 845 -19.19 10.18 13.62
C ILE A 845 -20.16 9.39 14.50
N VAL A 846 -21.46 9.39 14.19
CA VAL A 846 -22.50 8.60 14.86
C VAL A 846 -22.90 7.41 14.00
N SER A 847 -22.87 6.21 14.58
CA SER A 847 -23.19 4.99 13.84
C SER A 847 -24.67 4.91 13.44
N PRO A 848 -25.01 4.22 12.33
CA PRO A 848 -26.39 3.88 12.02
C PRO A 848 -27.04 3.01 13.11
N MET A 849 -28.35 3.20 13.31
CA MET A 849 -29.17 2.44 14.25
C MET A 849 -29.19 0.96 13.86
N LYS A 850 -28.90 0.10 14.82
CA LYS A 850 -29.00 -1.35 14.65
C LYS A 850 -30.43 -1.83 14.92
N ARG A 851 -30.87 -2.87 14.21
CA ARG A 851 -32.13 -3.57 14.54
C ARG A 851 -31.96 -4.33 15.86
N ARG A 852 -33.04 -4.46 16.64
CA ARG A 852 -33.01 -5.28 17.86
C ARG A 852 -33.55 -6.66 17.57
N GLU A 853 -32.72 -7.67 17.79
CA GLU A 853 -33.08 -9.07 17.57
C GLU A 853 -33.76 -9.63 18.83
N TYR A 854 -34.92 -10.27 18.64
CA TYR A 854 -35.66 -10.98 19.67
C TYR A 854 -35.92 -12.42 19.20
N SER A 855 -35.59 -13.41 20.02
CA SER A 855 -35.87 -14.81 19.72
C SER A 855 -37.39 -15.01 19.55
N ILE A 856 -37.78 -15.74 18.50
CA ILE A 856 -39.20 -15.95 18.18
C ILE A 856 -39.82 -16.97 19.16
N ALA A 857 -41.02 -16.65 19.67
CA ALA A 857 -41.74 -17.41 20.67
C ALA A 857 -42.89 -18.29 20.13
N SER A 858 -42.99 -18.45 18.81
CA SER A 858 -44.00 -19.28 18.15
C SER A 858 -43.41 -20.13 17.02
N SER A 859 -44.00 -21.29 16.73
CA SER A 859 -43.73 -22.05 15.50
C SER A 859 -44.60 -21.54 14.35
N GLN A 860 -44.00 -21.11 13.22
CA GLN A 860 -44.80 -20.69 12.06
C GLN A 860 -45.65 -21.84 11.50
N LYS A 861 -45.25 -23.10 11.71
CA LYS A 861 -46.06 -24.25 11.28
C LYS A 861 -47.33 -24.41 12.11
N VAL A 862 -47.36 -23.87 13.33
CA VAL A 862 -48.53 -23.87 14.22
C VAL A 862 -49.33 -22.59 14.06
N THR A 863 -48.67 -21.44 13.88
CA THR A 863 -49.28 -20.13 13.63
C THR A 863 -48.82 -19.54 12.29
N PRO A 864 -49.36 -19.98 11.13
CA PRO A 864 -48.81 -19.61 9.81
C PRO A 864 -48.82 -18.12 9.49
N ASN A 865 -49.79 -17.39 10.06
CA ASN A 865 -50.04 -15.99 9.76
C ASN A 865 -49.63 -15.07 10.91
N SER A 866 -48.94 -15.57 11.94
CA SER A 866 -48.50 -14.72 13.04
C SER A 866 -47.18 -15.16 13.66
N VAL A 867 -46.47 -14.17 14.19
CA VAL A 867 -45.21 -14.37 14.92
C VAL A 867 -45.32 -13.75 16.31
N SER A 868 -44.91 -14.49 17.34
CA SER A 868 -44.97 -14.02 18.73
C SER A 868 -43.57 -13.74 19.27
N LEU A 869 -43.44 -12.69 20.07
CA LEU A 869 -42.24 -12.36 20.86
C LEU A 869 -42.58 -12.30 22.35
N LEU A 870 -41.55 -12.54 23.17
CA LEU A 870 -41.61 -12.39 24.62
C LEU A 870 -40.58 -11.35 25.05
N ILE A 871 -41.04 -10.19 25.50
CA ILE A 871 -40.21 -8.99 25.66
C ILE A 871 -40.34 -8.42 27.06
N VAL A 872 -39.20 -8.16 27.70
CA VAL A 872 -39.12 -7.41 28.96
C VAL A 872 -38.88 -5.95 28.64
N THR A 873 -39.65 -5.05 29.25
CA THR A 873 -39.42 -3.61 29.10
C THR A 873 -38.21 -3.19 29.91
N VAL A 874 -37.36 -2.35 29.32
CA VAL A 874 -36.17 -1.83 30.00
C VAL A 874 -36.38 -0.34 30.28
N GLY A 875 -36.36 0.03 31.56
CA GLY A 875 -36.40 1.41 32.02
C GLY A 875 -35.63 1.55 33.33
N TRP A 876 -34.96 2.69 33.51
CA TRP A 876 -34.22 3.03 34.72
C TRP A 876 -34.21 4.55 34.91
N VAL A 877 -33.85 5.00 36.11
CA VAL A 877 -33.58 6.41 36.38
C VAL A 877 -32.06 6.58 36.41
N ASP A 878 -31.53 7.49 35.61
CA ASP A 878 -30.08 7.75 35.60
C ASP A 878 -29.63 8.55 36.84
N ALA A 879 -28.31 8.74 36.98
CA ALA A 879 -27.71 9.45 38.13
C ALA A 879 -28.17 10.92 38.24
N GLN A 880 -28.72 11.49 37.17
CA GLN A 880 -29.25 12.85 37.09
C GLN A 880 -30.75 12.90 37.36
N GLY A 881 -31.40 11.76 37.65
CA GLY A 881 -32.83 11.69 37.94
C GLY A 881 -33.72 11.65 36.69
N ARG A 882 -33.15 11.41 35.50
CA ARG A 882 -33.92 11.34 34.25
C ARG A 882 -34.40 9.92 34.00
N ASP A 883 -35.62 9.81 33.49
CA ASP A 883 -36.15 8.53 33.02
C ASP A 883 -35.45 8.12 31.72
N ARG A 884 -34.83 6.94 31.74
CA ARG A 884 -34.16 6.32 30.60
C ARG A 884 -34.83 4.99 30.26
N PHE A 885 -34.74 4.62 28.99
CA PHE A 885 -35.43 3.44 28.47
C PHE A 885 -34.67 2.79 27.33
N GLY A 886 -34.85 1.49 27.15
CA GLY A 886 -34.34 0.79 25.98
C GLY A 886 -35.13 1.17 24.73
N GLN A 887 -34.47 1.72 23.71
CA GLN A 887 -35.06 2.23 22.46
C GLN A 887 -36.12 1.30 21.86
N ALA A 888 -35.75 0.05 21.53
CA ALA A 888 -36.67 -0.90 20.90
C ALA A 888 -37.88 -1.24 21.79
N THR A 889 -37.68 -1.36 23.11
CA THR A 889 -38.79 -1.63 24.04
C THR A 889 -39.69 -0.42 24.25
N ARG A 890 -39.13 0.79 24.19
CA ARG A 890 -39.89 2.05 24.24
C ARG A 890 -40.76 2.19 22.99
N TYR A 891 -40.17 1.98 21.82
CA TYR A 891 -40.86 1.96 20.53
C TYR A 891 -42.01 0.95 20.54
N LEU A 892 -41.75 -0.32 20.87
CA LEU A 892 -42.82 -1.34 20.92
C LEU A 892 -43.90 -1.04 21.97
N ASN A 893 -43.59 -0.31 23.04
CA ASN A 893 -44.56 0.09 24.06
C ASN A 893 -45.44 1.26 23.64
N SER A 894 -44.99 2.11 22.71
CA SER A 894 -45.80 3.21 22.18
C SER A 894 -46.79 2.78 21.10
N LEU A 895 -46.62 1.57 20.55
CA LEU A 895 -47.49 1.03 19.51
C LEU A 895 -48.78 0.42 20.08
N SER A 896 -49.86 0.59 19.33
CA SER A 896 -51.18 0.02 19.54
C SER A 896 -51.44 -1.14 18.58
N VAL A 897 -52.48 -1.94 18.87
CA VAL A 897 -52.95 -3.00 17.96
C VAL A 897 -53.32 -2.37 16.61
N GLY A 898 -52.81 -2.95 15.53
CA GLY A 898 -52.95 -2.45 14.15
C GLY A 898 -51.79 -1.59 13.66
N ASP A 899 -50.88 -1.14 14.52
CA ASP A 899 -49.76 -0.32 14.08
C ASP A 899 -48.70 -1.12 13.30
N PRO A 900 -48.09 -0.54 12.25
CA PRO A 900 -47.09 -1.20 11.43
C PRO A 900 -45.73 -1.27 12.13
N VAL A 901 -45.00 -2.37 11.91
CA VAL A 901 -43.63 -2.58 12.40
C VAL A 901 -42.79 -3.17 11.27
N THR A 902 -41.65 -2.53 11.02
CA THR A 902 -40.66 -3.06 10.09
C THR A 902 -39.84 -4.14 10.77
N VAL A 903 -39.84 -5.33 10.17
CA VAL A 903 -39.18 -6.53 10.70
C VAL A 903 -38.30 -7.20 9.68
N SER A 904 -37.33 -7.96 10.16
CA SER A 904 -36.49 -8.85 9.37
C SER A 904 -36.29 -10.18 10.09
N VAL A 905 -36.12 -11.28 9.36
CA VAL A 905 -35.81 -12.58 9.96
C VAL A 905 -34.30 -12.81 9.94
N LYS A 906 -33.73 -13.23 11.07
CA LYS A 906 -32.32 -13.60 11.18
C LYS A 906 -32.19 -15.10 11.49
N PRO A 907 -31.40 -15.85 10.68
CA PRO A 907 -31.06 -17.22 10.99
C PRO A 907 -30.32 -17.34 12.34
N SER A 908 -30.65 -18.36 13.12
CA SER A 908 -30.00 -18.69 14.39
C SER A 908 -29.47 -20.13 14.38
N VAL A 909 -28.47 -20.39 15.22
CA VAL A 909 -27.95 -21.74 15.53
C VAL A 909 -28.88 -22.52 16.47
N MET A 910 -29.89 -21.87 17.06
CA MET A 910 -30.91 -22.46 17.92
C MET A 910 -31.90 -23.35 17.14
N LYS A 911 -31.42 -24.37 16.44
CA LYS A 911 -32.27 -25.29 15.64
C LYS A 911 -32.55 -26.58 16.41
N LEU A 912 -33.73 -27.15 16.20
CA LEU A 912 -34.06 -28.49 16.70
C LEU A 912 -33.15 -29.56 16.06
N PRO A 913 -32.88 -30.68 16.75
CA PRO A 913 -32.13 -31.78 16.17
C PRO A 913 -32.87 -32.37 14.95
N PRO A 914 -32.17 -32.90 13.94
CA PRO A 914 -32.81 -33.43 12.74
C PRO A 914 -33.80 -34.59 13.00
N LYS A 915 -33.52 -35.42 14.01
CA LYS A 915 -34.37 -36.56 14.38
C LYS A 915 -35.45 -36.12 15.37
N THR A 916 -36.70 -36.49 15.08
CA THR A 916 -37.80 -36.21 16.01
C THR A 916 -37.63 -36.97 17.33
N THR A 917 -36.95 -38.11 17.33
CA THR A 917 -36.70 -38.94 18.50
C THR A 917 -35.50 -38.50 19.34
N ALA A 918 -34.67 -37.57 18.87
CA ALA A 918 -33.54 -37.06 19.65
C ALA A 918 -34.03 -36.16 20.81
N PRO A 919 -33.59 -36.40 22.05
CA PRO A 919 -33.98 -35.58 23.20
C PRO A 919 -33.52 -34.12 23.08
N ILE A 920 -34.28 -33.22 23.70
CA ILE A 920 -33.92 -31.81 23.84
C ILE A 920 -33.95 -31.39 25.32
N ILE A 921 -32.89 -30.73 25.75
CA ILE A 921 -32.73 -30.19 27.10
C ILE A 921 -32.63 -28.68 26.98
N MET A 922 -33.60 -27.96 27.55
CA MET A 922 -33.78 -26.53 27.37
C MET A 922 -33.68 -25.84 28.73
N ALA A 923 -32.83 -24.82 28.85
CA ALA A 923 -32.65 -24.03 30.05
C ALA A 923 -32.95 -22.54 29.74
N GLY A 924 -34.08 -22.04 30.24
CA GLY A 924 -34.58 -20.69 29.93
C GLY A 924 -34.78 -19.82 31.16
N LEU A 925 -34.28 -18.58 31.11
CA LEU A 925 -34.42 -17.59 32.19
C LEU A 925 -35.28 -16.41 31.76
N GLY A 926 -36.42 -16.23 32.44
CA GLY A 926 -37.36 -15.15 32.12
C GLY A 926 -37.77 -15.14 30.64
N THR A 927 -37.42 -14.07 29.91
CA THR A 927 -37.72 -13.95 28.47
C THR A 927 -36.97 -14.93 27.58
N GLY A 928 -35.91 -15.58 28.09
CA GLY A 928 -35.22 -16.68 27.42
C GLY A 928 -36.08 -17.93 27.20
N LEU A 929 -37.32 -17.97 27.72
CA LEU A 929 -38.30 -19.01 27.41
C LEU A 929 -38.92 -18.90 26.01
N ALA A 930 -38.71 -17.77 25.31
CA ALA A 930 -39.22 -17.55 23.96
C ALA A 930 -38.93 -18.71 22.99
N PRO A 931 -37.67 -19.04 22.65
CA PRO A 931 -37.37 -20.07 21.65
C PRO A 931 -37.91 -21.45 22.08
N PHE A 932 -37.92 -21.73 23.38
CA PHE A 932 -38.39 -23.02 23.91
C PHE A 932 -39.91 -23.19 23.79
N ARG A 933 -40.66 -22.09 23.83
CA ARG A 933 -42.09 -22.13 23.49
C ARG A 933 -42.31 -22.58 22.05
N ALA A 934 -41.53 -22.05 21.10
CA ALA A 934 -41.60 -22.47 19.71
C ALA A 934 -41.17 -23.95 19.53
N PHE A 935 -40.14 -24.40 20.25
CA PHE A 935 -39.68 -25.79 20.21
C PHE A 935 -40.75 -26.76 20.71
N VAL A 936 -41.37 -26.47 21.86
CA VAL A 936 -42.43 -27.31 22.43
C VAL A 936 -43.65 -27.35 21.50
N GLN A 937 -44.04 -26.22 20.89
CA GLN A 937 -45.10 -26.19 19.88
C GLN A 937 -44.80 -27.09 18.68
N GLU A 938 -43.56 -27.07 18.19
CA GLU A 938 -43.15 -27.93 17.06
C GLU A 938 -43.18 -29.42 17.44
N ARG A 939 -42.70 -29.78 18.65
CA ARG A 939 -42.77 -31.16 19.18
C ARG A 939 -44.21 -31.63 19.37
N ALA A 940 -45.08 -30.76 19.90
CA ALA A 940 -46.50 -31.05 20.07
C ALA A 940 -47.16 -31.34 18.71
N ARG A 941 -46.90 -30.52 17.70
CA ARG A 941 -47.38 -30.72 16.32
C ARG A 941 -46.87 -32.04 15.72
N GLN A 942 -45.57 -32.34 15.85
CA GLN A 942 -44.98 -33.61 15.38
C GLN A 942 -45.68 -34.83 15.99
N LYS A 943 -45.93 -34.80 17.30
CA LYS A 943 -46.65 -35.88 18.01
C LYS A 943 -48.10 -35.99 17.55
N GLN A 944 -48.80 -34.86 17.33
CA GLN A 944 -50.16 -34.84 16.80
C GLN A 944 -50.25 -35.43 15.38
N GLU A 945 -49.20 -35.29 14.57
CA GLU A 945 -49.09 -35.92 13.26
C GLU A 945 -48.71 -37.41 13.31
N GLY A 946 -48.56 -37.99 14.50
CA GLY A 946 -48.23 -39.40 14.68
C GLY A 946 -46.73 -39.73 14.66
N HIS A 947 -45.84 -38.73 14.68
CA HIS A 947 -44.41 -38.98 14.83
C HIS A 947 -44.07 -39.30 16.28
N GLU A 948 -43.15 -40.24 16.48
CA GLU A 948 -42.53 -40.45 17.78
C GLU A 948 -41.58 -39.28 18.10
N ILE A 949 -41.66 -38.78 19.34
CA ILE A 949 -40.83 -37.68 19.83
C ILE A 949 -39.94 -38.14 20.99
N GLY A 950 -38.71 -37.65 21.02
CA GLY A 950 -37.77 -37.88 22.13
C GLY A 950 -38.15 -37.12 23.39
N ALA A 951 -37.38 -37.30 24.47
CA ALA A 951 -37.60 -36.58 25.71
C ALA A 951 -37.46 -35.06 25.52
N VAL A 952 -38.36 -34.30 26.16
CA VAL A 952 -38.38 -32.82 26.11
C VAL A 952 -38.27 -32.34 27.55
N MET A 953 -37.07 -31.87 27.91
CA MET A 953 -36.76 -31.42 29.26
C MET A 953 -36.66 -29.90 29.25
N LEU A 954 -37.50 -29.24 30.05
CA LEU A 954 -37.51 -27.78 30.19
C LEU A 954 -37.16 -27.40 31.62
N TYR A 955 -36.04 -26.72 31.80
CA TYR A 955 -35.66 -26.05 33.03
C TYR A 955 -35.89 -24.56 32.89
N MET A 956 -36.62 -24.00 33.83
CA MET A 956 -36.99 -22.60 33.82
C MET A 956 -36.65 -21.92 35.14
N GLY A 957 -36.16 -20.70 35.04
CA GLY A 957 -35.77 -19.90 36.19
C GLY A 957 -36.41 -18.51 36.18
N ALA A 958 -36.95 -18.13 37.33
CA ALA A 958 -37.62 -16.86 37.57
C ALA A 958 -37.39 -16.38 39.01
N ARG A 959 -37.76 -15.12 39.30
CA ARG A 959 -37.68 -14.60 40.68
C ARG A 959 -38.73 -15.26 41.57
N HIS A 960 -39.98 -15.18 41.13
CA HIS A 960 -41.14 -15.64 41.89
C HIS A 960 -42.09 -16.44 41.01
N GLN A 961 -42.73 -17.46 41.58
CA GLN A 961 -43.72 -18.26 40.88
C GLN A 961 -44.96 -17.44 40.54
N ARG A 962 -45.46 -16.63 41.48
CA ARG A 962 -46.72 -15.90 41.29
C ARG A 962 -46.58 -14.81 40.22
N GLU A 963 -45.46 -14.10 40.18
CA GLU A 963 -45.28 -12.93 39.32
C GLU A 963 -44.64 -13.26 37.96
N GLU A 964 -43.75 -14.26 37.90
CA GLU A 964 -42.90 -14.52 36.73
C GLU A 964 -43.00 -15.96 36.18
N TYR A 965 -44.03 -16.72 36.52
CA TYR A 965 -44.28 -18.03 35.87
C TYR A 965 -44.89 -17.85 34.48
N LEU A 966 -44.07 -17.29 33.57
CA LEU A 966 -44.46 -16.94 32.20
C LEU A 966 -44.96 -18.18 31.45
N TYR A 967 -46.19 -18.13 30.95
CA TYR A 967 -46.89 -19.25 30.30
C TYR A 967 -47.05 -20.51 31.17
N GLY A 968 -47.12 -20.37 32.50
CA GLY A 968 -47.22 -21.49 33.45
C GLY A 968 -48.25 -22.55 33.08
N GLU A 969 -49.49 -22.13 32.85
CA GLU A 969 -50.60 -23.02 32.45
C GLU A 969 -50.33 -23.75 31.12
N GLU A 970 -49.65 -23.10 30.17
CA GLU A 970 -49.28 -23.71 28.89
C GLU A 970 -48.21 -24.81 29.09
N TRP A 971 -47.22 -24.59 29.96
CA TRP A 971 -46.22 -25.60 30.27
C TRP A 971 -46.79 -26.81 31.00
N GLU A 972 -47.69 -26.58 31.96
CA GLU A 972 -48.39 -27.64 32.69
C GLU A 972 -49.26 -28.46 31.74
N ALA A 973 -50.00 -27.81 30.83
CA ALA A 973 -50.78 -28.50 29.81
C ALA A 973 -49.92 -29.37 28.87
N TYR A 974 -48.75 -28.87 28.45
CA TYR A 974 -47.82 -29.67 27.63
C TYR A 974 -47.18 -30.82 28.41
N GLN A 975 -46.98 -30.68 29.72
CA GLN A 975 -46.51 -31.77 30.57
C GLN A 975 -47.59 -32.86 30.71
N ASP A 976 -48.83 -32.47 30.97
CA ASP A 976 -49.97 -33.39 31.07
C ASP A 976 -50.26 -34.12 29.74
N ALA A 977 -50.05 -33.45 28.60
CA ALA A 977 -50.12 -34.06 27.27
C ALA A 977 -48.93 -34.98 26.93
N GLY A 978 -47.96 -35.11 27.85
CA GLY A 978 -46.74 -35.87 27.68
C GLY A 978 -45.87 -35.34 26.54
N ILE A 979 -45.94 -34.05 26.23
CA ILE A 979 -45.00 -33.38 25.32
C ILE A 979 -43.73 -33.04 26.10
N ILE A 980 -43.87 -32.33 27.22
CA ILE A 980 -42.76 -32.05 28.15
C ILE A 980 -42.63 -33.24 29.09
N THR A 981 -41.51 -33.95 29.04
CA THR A 981 -41.25 -35.13 29.88
C THR A 981 -40.68 -34.75 31.24
N LEU A 982 -40.00 -33.58 31.34
CA LEU A 982 -39.50 -33.06 32.60
C LEU A 982 -39.62 -31.54 32.63
N LEU A 983 -40.25 -31.00 33.69
CA LEU A 983 -40.40 -29.57 33.93
C LEU A 983 -39.71 -29.15 35.24
N GLY A 984 -38.50 -28.60 35.12
CA GLY A 984 -37.67 -28.15 36.24
C GLY A 984 -37.92 -26.68 36.57
N ARG A 985 -38.66 -26.40 37.64
CA ARG A 985 -39.06 -25.03 38.03
C ARG A 985 -38.15 -24.46 39.14
N ALA A 986 -37.44 -23.38 38.86
CA ALA A 986 -36.58 -22.69 39.81
C ALA A 986 -37.09 -21.27 40.10
N PHE A 987 -37.53 -21.03 41.33
CA PHE A 987 -37.96 -19.72 41.82
C PHE A 987 -37.01 -19.26 42.92
N SER A 988 -36.26 -18.19 42.65
CA SER A 988 -35.12 -17.81 43.49
C SER A 988 -35.48 -16.96 44.72
N ARG A 989 -36.74 -16.52 44.84
CA ARG A 989 -37.18 -15.56 45.87
C ARG A 989 -38.41 -16.00 46.68
N ASP A 990 -38.95 -17.19 46.42
CA ASP A 990 -40.15 -17.69 47.12
C ASP A 990 -39.84 -18.36 48.47
N GLN A 991 -38.55 -18.60 48.75
CA GLN A 991 -38.05 -19.19 49.99
C GLN A 991 -36.70 -18.55 50.40
N PRO A 992 -36.23 -18.71 51.66
CA PRO A 992 -35.00 -18.08 52.15
C PRO A 992 -33.74 -18.49 51.37
N GLU A 993 -33.62 -19.76 51.02
CA GLU A 993 -32.56 -20.29 50.18
C GLU A 993 -32.84 -20.05 48.68
N LYS A 994 -31.86 -19.53 47.95
CA LYS A 994 -32.04 -19.28 46.52
C LYS A 994 -31.92 -20.59 45.76
N ILE A 995 -32.98 -20.96 45.03
CA ILE A 995 -32.99 -22.10 44.12
C ILE A 995 -32.85 -21.57 42.69
N TYR A 996 -31.83 -22.01 41.98
CA TYR A 996 -31.57 -21.67 40.59
C TYR A 996 -31.72 -22.89 39.66
N ILE A 997 -31.59 -22.66 38.35
CA ILE A 997 -31.78 -23.70 37.32
C ILE A 997 -30.77 -24.84 37.50
N GLN A 998 -29.50 -24.53 37.77
CA GLN A 998 -28.45 -25.53 37.99
C GLN A 998 -28.79 -26.48 39.15
N ASP A 999 -29.49 -26.00 40.19
CA ASP A 999 -29.89 -26.83 41.32
C ASP A 999 -30.97 -27.84 40.90
N ARG A 1000 -31.91 -27.40 40.06
CA ARG A 1000 -32.93 -28.30 39.48
C ARG A 1000 -32.33 -29.28 38.51
N MET A 1001 -31.34 -28.87 37.71
CA MET A 1001 -30.63 -29.78 36.82
C MET A 1001 -29.88 -30.86 37.60
N ARG A 1002 -29.16 -30.51 38.68
CA ARG A 1002 -28.48 -31.49 39.55
C ARG A 1002 -29.42 -32.49 40.21
N GLN A 1003 -30.64 -32.07 40.58
CA GLN A 1003 -31.66 -32.99 41.13
C GLN A 1003 -32.10 -34.08 40.14
N THR A 1004 -31.88 -33.86 38.85
CA THR A 1004 -32.31 -34.71 37.73
C THR A 1004 -31.13 -35.12 36.86
N ILE A 1005 -29.92 -35.18 37.44
CA ILE A 1005 -28.68 -35.41 36.68
C ILE A 1005 -28.68 -36.76 35.96
N GLU A 1006 -29.33 -37.78 36.51
CA GLU A 1006 -29.50 -39.09 35.86
C GLU A 1006 -30.36 -39.01 34.59
N ASP A 1007 -31.45 -38.22 34.62
CA ASP A 1007 -32.28 -37.99 33.43
C ASP A 1007 -31.49 -37.23 32.36
N ILE A 1008 -30.68 -36.25 32.77
CA ILE A 1008 -29.78 -35.50 31.88
C ILE A 1008 -28.73 -36.43 31.27
N ARG A 1009 -28.09 -37.30 32.06
CA ARG A 1009 -27.10 -38.28 31.56
C ARG A 1009 -27.72 -39.17 30.48
N LYS A 1010 -28.89 -39.73 30.76
CA LYS A 1010 -29.61 -40.57 29.79
C LYS A 1010 -29.96 -39.80 28.52
N ALA A 1011 -30.63 -38.66 28.64
CA ALA A 1011 -31.12 -37.90 27.49
C ALA A 1011 -29.98 -37.28 26.66
N TYR A 1012 -28.97 -36.71 27.33
CA TYR A 1012 -27.89 -35.98 26.67
C TYR A 1012 -26.78 -36.89 26.14
N LEU A 1013 -26.38 -37.90 26.93
CA LEU A 1013 -25.21 -38.72 26.63
C LEU A 1013 -25.61 -40.05 25.98
N SER A 1014 -26.57 -40.78 26.56
CA SER A 1014 -26.95 -42.11 26.06
C SER A 1014 -27.85 -42.05 24.82
N GLU A 1015 -28.75 -41.07 24.74
CA GLU A 1015 -29.72 -40.90 23.65
C GLU A 1015 -29.31 -39.83 22.63
N GLU A 1016 -28.06 -39.34 22.71
CA GLU A 1016 -27.48 -38.36 21.79
C GLU A 1016 -28.29 -37.04 21.68
N GLY A 1017 -28.92 -36.59 22.76
CA GLY A 1017 -29.71 -35.36 22.80
C GLY A 1017 -28.89 -34.07 22.63
N SER A 1018 -29.61 -32.95 22.58
CA SER A 1018 -29.03 -31.61 22.46
C SER A 1018 -29.46 -30.70 23.61
N PHE A 1019 -28.54 -29.87 24.06
CA PHE A 1019 -28.70 -28.90 25.13
C PHE A 1019 -28.76 -27.47 24.57
N TYR A 1020 -29.71 -26.69 25.09
CA TYR A 1020 -29.97 -25.32 24.71
C TYR A 1020 -30.08 -24.43 25.95
N LEU A 1021 -29.40 -23.28 25.96
CA LEU A 1021 -29.56 -22.25 26.99
C LEU A 1021 -29.91 -20.91 26.35
N CYS A 1022 -30.94 -20.25 26.86
CA CYS A 1022 -31.30 -18.90 26.45
C CYS A 1022 -31.58 -18.00 27.66
N GLY A 1023 -30.95 -16.83 27.70
CA GLY A 1023 -31.04 -15.91 28.84
C GLY A 1023 -29.80 -15.05 29.07
N PRO A 1024 -29.63 -14.47 30.27
CA PRO A 1024 -28.43 -13.70 30.60
C PRO A 1024 -27.18 -14.58 30.67
N THR A 1025 -25.99 -13.99 30.54
CA THR A 1025 -24.68 -14.69 30.55
C THR A 1025 -24.24 -15.26 31.90
N TRP A 1026 -24.64 -14.66 33.03
CA TRP A 1026 -24.16 -15.03 34.38
C TRP A 1026 -24.36 -16.50 34.82
N PRO A 1027 -25.41 -17.25 34.41
CA PRO A 1027 -25.62 -18.65 34.80
C PRO A 1027 -24.93 -19.65 33.87
N VAL A 1028 -24.33 -19.22 32.75
CA VAL A 1028 -23.65 -20.12 31.80
C VAL A 1028 -22.61 -20.99 32.52
N PRO A 1029 -21.70 -20.46 33.36
CA PRO A 1029 -20.67 -21.28 34.00
C PRO A 1029 -21.28 -22.35 34.92
N ASP A 1030 -22.29 -21.97 35.70
CA ASP A 1030 -22.93 -22.88 36.66
C ASP A 1030 -23.70 -24.00 35.96
N VAL A 1031 -24.39 -23.69 34.86
CA VAL A 1031 -25.13 -24.68 34.07
C VAL A 1031 -24.17 -25.60 33.31
N THR A 1032 -23.10 -25.05 32.74
CA THR A 1032 -22.04 -25.83 32.08
C THR A 1032 -21.41 -26.82 33.07
N ALA A 1033 -21.17 -26.40 34.31
CA ALA A 1033 -20.63 -27.26 35.36
C ALA A 1033 -21.53 -28.47 35.63
N VAL A 1034 -22.85 -28.32 35.62
CA VAL A 1034 -23.77 -29.46 35.80
C VAL A 1034 -23.69 -30.47 34.64
N LEU A 1035 -23.52 -29.98 33.41
CA LEU A 1035 -23.33 -30.86 32.25
C LEU A 1035 -21.97 -31.57 32.30
N GLU A 1036 -20.92 -30.89 32.74
CA GLU A 1036 -19.60 -31.49 32.99
C GLU A 1036 -19.66 -32.55 34.09
N GLU A 1037 -20.39 -32.29 35.19
CA GLU A 1037 -20.66 -33.25 36.26
C GLU A 1037 -21.33 -34.52 35.67
N ALA A 1038 -22.36 -34.36 34.84
CA ALA A 1038 -23.05 -35.47 34.17
C ALA A 1038 -22.11 -36.31 33.27
N ILE A 1039 -21.24 -35.66 32.48
CA ILE A 1039 -20.25 -36.33 31.62
C ILE A 1039 -19.24 -37.12 32.46
N GLN A 1040 -18.77 -36.55 33.57
CA GLN A 1040 -17.82 -37.21 34.45
C GLN A 1040 -18.42 -38.43 35.14
N GLU A 1041 -19.69 -38.35 35.57
CA GLU A 1041 -20.39 -39.48 36.19
C GLU A 1041 -20.62 -40.62 35.20
N GLU A 1042 -21.01 -40.30 33.96
CA GLU A 1042 -21.15 -41.29 32.89
C GLU A 1042 -19.82 -41.97 32.54
N ALA A 1043 -18.75 -41.18 32.43
CA ALA A 1043 -17.41 -41.71 32.17
C ALA A 1043 -16.92 -42.64 33.31
N LYS A 1044 -17.18 -42.26 34.57
CA LYS A 1044 -16.89 -43.11 35.73
C LYS A 1044 -17.69 -44.41 35.71
N ALA A 1045 -18.99 -44.35 35.38
CA ALA A 1045 -19.83 -45.53 35.24
C ALA A 1045 -19.34 -46.48 34.13
N ALA A 1046 -18.78 -45.92 33.05
CA ALA A 1046 -18.18 -46.66 31.94
C ALA A 1046 -16.70 -47.07 32.18
N GLY A 1047 -16.11 -46.76 33.34
CA GLY A 1047 -14.70 -47.05 33.65
C GLY A 1047 -13.67 -46.27 32.83
N LYS A 1048 -14.05 -45.12 32.25
CA LYS A 1048 -13.20 -44.26 31.40
C LYS A 1048 -12.82 -42.97 32.13
N LYS A 1049 -11.64 -42.44 31.84
CA LYS A 1049 -11.24 -41.08 32.24
C LYS A 1049 -11.42 -40.16 31.04
N VAL A 1050 -12.19 -39.09 31.20
CA VAL A 1050 -12.55 -38.14 30.13
C VAL A 1050 -12.33 -36.72 30.63
N ASP A 1051 -11.88 -35.84 29.74
CA ASP A 1051 -11.87 -34.40 29.98
C ASP A 1051 -13.24 -33.82 29.60
N SER A 1052 -14.06 -33.51 30.61
CA SER A 1052 -15.44 -33.04 30.40
C SER A 1052 -15.52 -31.73 29.63
N ARG A 1053 -14.53 -30.83 29.77
CA ARG A 1053 -14.50 -29.56 29.03
C ARG A 1053 -14.30 -29.79 27.55
N ARG A 1054 -13.40 -30.71 27.20
CA ARG A 1054 -13.17 -31.08 25.80
C ARG A 1054 -14.42 -31.68 25.15
N VAL A 1055 -15.16 -32.51 25.88
CA VAL A 1055 -16.44 -33.07 25.39
C VAL A 1055 -17.50 -31.99 25.19
N ILE A 1056 -17.57 -30.97 26.05
CA ILE A 1056 -18.49 -29.84 25.83
C ILE A 1056 -18.11 -29.05 24.56
N GLU A 1057 -16.82 -28.84 24.29
CA GLU A 1057 -16.39 -28.22 23.03
C GLU A 1057 -16.70 -29.13 21.82
N GLU A 1058 -16.49 -30.45 21.92
CA GLU A 1058 -16.91 -31.42 20.90
C GLU A 1058 -18.43 -31.33 20.64
N PHE A 1059 -19.26 -31.27 21.68
CA PHE A 1059 -20.72 -31.10 21.54
C PHE A 1059 -21.12 -29.74 20.97
N LYS A 1060 -20.32 -28.70 21.19
CA LYS A 1060 -20.54 -27.39 20.58
C LYS A 1060 -20.27 -27.43 19.08
N GLU A 1061 -19.19 -28.09 18.66
CA GLU A 1061 -18.88 -28.34 17.24
C GLU A 1061 -19.93 -29.22 16.56
N GLU A 1062 -20.47 -30.23 17.27
CA GLU A 1062 -21.57 -31.08 16.81
C GLU A 1062 -22.94 -30.38 16.78
N GLY A 1063 -23.05 -29.14 17.27
CA GLY A 1063 -24.31 -28.40 17.36
C GLY A 1063 -25.27 -28.95 18.43
N ARG A 1064 -24.76 -29.72 19.39
CA ARG A 1064 -25.50 -30.31 20.52
C ARG A 1064 -25.37 -29.51 21.80
N TYR A 1065 -24.47 -28.53 21.86
CA TYR A 1065 -24.37 -27.55 22.94
C TYR A 1065 -24.56 -26.13 22.37
N VAL A 1066 -25.77 -25.58 22.51
CA VAL A 1066 -26.17 -24.33 21.86
C VAL A 1066 -26.53 -23.26 22.89
N LEU A 1067 -25.89 -22.10 22.80
CA LEU A 1067 -26.11 -20.97 23.71
C LEU A 1067 -26.56 -19.74 22.92
N GLU A 1068 -27.64 -19.10 23.36
CA GLU A 1068 -28.08 -17.78 22.89
C GLU A 1068 -28.28 -16.87 24.10
N VAL A 1069 -27.18 -16.23 24.51
CA VAL A 1069 -27.11 -15.44 25.75
C VAL A 1069 -26.80 -13.97 25.49
N TYR A 1070 -27.35 -13.09 26.33
CA TYR A 1070 -27.27 -11.63 26.18
C TYR A 1070 -26.77 -10.90 27.42
#